data_AF-A0A7W1T3A4-F1
#
_entry.id   AF-A0A7W1T3A4-F1
#
_cell.length_a   1.000
_cell.length_b   1.000
_cell.length_c   1.000
_cell.angle_alpha   90.00
_cell.angle_beta   90.00
_cell.angle_gamma   90.00
#
_symmetry.space_group_name_H-M   'P 1'
#
loop_
_entity.id
_entity.type
_entity.pdbx_description
1 polymer ?
#
loop_
_entity_poly.entity_id
_entity_poly.type
_entity_poly.pdbx_seq_one_letter_code
_entity_poly.pdbx_strand_id
1 'polypeptide(L)'
;GPGLVAGASFFDPVVKGVPLTWQGGQVTYYTDQGNLSSLLPHAAADSFVADAFSRWTGVTTAAITATRAGQLGEDVSGANFYVNSDGTLVMPADLLPSAVSKPVGIMYDANGAVTDALLGSGASTLCFSNSAFEQLDNFDDEAHRLHALVIVNGACAQTANQLIDLKYRLVRALGRVLGLDWSQVNVNIFTHNPPWTQADLSGISIMHAVDPINCVPISICFPNADVPKMDDRAAISRLYPVTPDNQGQFPGKPLFAANTARVHGSVYFSRGGEAAQGMQGVNVVARWIDPATGLPSRSTVAAAVSGARFRGNAGNPVNGYEDPGGNRYDRFGSDDETIEGAFDLAGLEIPSGSSAQYQISAEALDGTWSYGIGPYITSQVTPSGSFQPVVVTVSKGEDLAQDALMLGSAVTAADGFQPTTYSEPAPLPASGEWIATLNGYGDADYFWFNGQANRSLSVQVKSLDESSVATEEKARPMIGMWALSDPPGTLASASTPAPFSSFTFGMTQLDAMLLGTTAFRVGIADARGDGRPDYAYHARILYGDTAAPRRVSALGGSPLIVTGLGFRPELKVSVGGVPVTLLSAAGGQLLFSTPAVADGLAAVVISDADGKATSTMSGAVTFGAAADDSIRLEQGSNPGTPVGIEAPNPIKVSVRSADGSTPVPGASVVFSVSPAASFSACGGATTCTLHTDESGRASSR
;
A
#
# COMPACT_ATOMS: atom_id res chain seq x y z
N GLY A 1 -11.89 8.32 16.39
CA GLY A 1 -10.74 9.04 17.01
C GLY A 1 -10.65 10.43 16.41
N PRO A 2 -9.48 11.10 16.47
CA PRO A 2 -9.23 12.34 15.71
C PRO A 2 -9.03 12.02 14.22
N GLY A 3 -9.63 12.82 13.32
CA GLY A 3 -9.50 12.63 11.86
C GLY A 3 -8.13 13.05 11.31
N LEU A 4 -7.45 13.98 11.99
CA LEU A 4 -6.08 14.39 11.70
C LEU A 4 -5.33 14.68 13.01
N VAL A 5 -4.04 14.38 13.02
CA VAL A 5 -3.15 14.56 14.18
C VAL A 5 -1.86 15.18 13.69
N ALA A 6 -1.33 16.17 14.42
CA ALA A 6 -0.10 16.86 14.06
C ALA A 6 1.10 15.91 14.05
N GLY A 7 1.90 15.95 12.98
CA GLY A 7 3.11 15.15 12.80
C GLY A 7 4.39 15.96 12.83
N ALA A 8 5.51 15.31 12.52
CA ALA A 8 6.84 15.81 12.85
C ALA A 8 7.46 16.77 11.82
N SER A 9 6.95 16.82 10.58
CA SER A 9 7.61 17.56 9.48
C SER A 9 6.98 18.91 9.12
N PHE A 10 5.79 19.22 9.63
CA PHE A 10 5.08 20.49 9.36
C PHE A 10 4.76 21.28 10.63
N PHE A 11 4.30 20.60 11.68
CA PHE A 11 3.79 21.23 12.89
C PHE A 11 4.91 21.58 13.89
N ASP A 12 4.61 22.47 14.82
CA ASP A 12 5.51 22.75 15.95
C ASP A 12 5.78 21.44 16.72
N PRO A 13 7.05 21.11 17.02
CA PRO A 13 7.41 19.95 17.82
C PRO A 13 6.61 19.76 19.11
N VAL A 14 6.11 20.83 19.74
CA VAL A 14 5.32 20.74 21.00
C VAL A 14 3.89 20.22 20.80
N VAL A 15 3.33 20.32 19.60
CA VAL A 15 1.98 19.84 19.28
C VAL A 15 1.99 18.50 18.55
N LYS A 16 3.15 17.87 18.37
CA LYS A 16 3.26 16.55 17.76
C LYS A 16 2.41 15.51 18.52
N GLY A 17 1.57 14.78 17.80
CA GLY A 17 0.60 13.83 18.38
C GLY A 17 -0.70 14.47 18.90
N VAL A 18 -0.86 15.79 18.78
CA VAL A 18 -2.09 16.50 19.17
C VAL A 18 -3.11 16.48 18.01
N PRO A 19 -4.39 16.15 18.28
CA PRO A 19 -5.46 16.25 17.28
C PRO A 19 -5.63 17.66 16.71
N LEU A 20 -5.87 17.77 15.40
CA LEU A 20 -6.20 19.05 14.78
C LEU A 20 -7.62 19.47 15.12
N THR A 21 -7.77 20.63 15.77
CA THR A 21 -9.07 21.14 16.27
C THR A 21 -9.34 22.58 15.83
N TRP A 22 -10.59 23.04 15.94
CA TRP A 22 -10.88 24.46 15.81
C TRP A 22 -10.46 25.20 17.08
N GLN A 23 -9.78 26.34 16.93
CA GLN A 23 -9.29 27.12 18.07
C GLN A 23 -10.44 27.46 19.03
N GLY A 24 -10.28 27.10 20.31
CA GLY A 24 -11.28 27.31 21.35
C GLY A 24 -12.62 26.57 21.14
N GLY A 25 -12.72 25.65 20.18
CA GLY A 25 -13.98 24.98 19.82
C GLY A 25 -15.04 25.92 19.24
N GLN A 26 -14.63 27.08 18.72
CA GLN A 26 -15.53 28.07 18.14
C GLN A 26 -15.46 28.01 16.62
N VAL A 27 -16.54 27.55 15.99
CA VAL A 27 -16.65 27.45 14.53
C VAL A 27 -17.59 28.53 14.04
N THR A 28 -17.11 29.38 13.12
CA THR A 28 -17.96 30.29 12.36
C THR A 28 -18.14 29.75 10.95
N TYR A 29 -19.37 29.77 10.45
CA TYR A 29 -19.66 29.30 9.11
C TYR A 29 -20.50 30.30 8.31
N TYR A 30 -20.35 30.22 6.99
CA TYR A 30 -20.98 31.11 6.03
C TYR A 30 -21.73 30.27 5.00
N THR A 31 -22.98 30.62 4.75
CA THR A 31 -23.83 29.87 3.82
C THR A 31 -23.96 30.57 2.48
N ASP A 32 -24.14 29.78 1.44
CA ASP A 32 -24.42 30.24 0.09
C ASP A 32 -25.60 31.23 0.03
N GLN A 33 -25.59 32.19 -0.89
CA GLN A 33 -26.71 33.12 -1.11
C GLN A 33 -27.90 32.47 -1.83
N GLY A 34 -27.66 31.40 -2.58
CA GLY A 34 -28.64 30.68 -3.38
C GLY A 34 -29.62 29.81 -2.58
N ASN A 35 -30.51 29.15 -3.32
CA ASN A 35 -31.35 28.09 -2.78
C ASN A 35 -30.63 26.75 -2.93
N LEU A 36 -30.79 25.85 -1.96
CA LEU A 36 -30.30 24.48 -2.12
C LEU A 36 -31.22 23.65 -3.04
N SER A 37 -32.53 23.82 -2.93
CA SER A 37 -33.48 23.21 -3.86
C SER A 37 -34.82 23.93 -3.79
N SER A 38 -35.80 23.47 -4.57
CA SER A 38 -37.19 23.94 -4.45
C SER A 38 -37.83 23.58 -3.10
N LEU A 39 -37.37 22.51 -2.44
CA LEU A 39 -37.82 22.10 -1.10
C LEU A 39 -37.09 22.83 0.03
N LEU A 40 -35.84 23.22 -0.21
CA LEU A 40 -35.01 23.98 0.72
C LEU A 40 -34.60 25.32 0.09
N PRO A 41 -35.52 26.31 0.02
CA PRO A 41 -35.17 27.70 -0.27
C PRO A 41 -34.15 28.21 0.76
N HIS A 42 -33.40 29.24 0.41
CA HIS A 42 -32.25 29.76 1.16
C HIS A 42 -32.40 29.74 2.70
N ALA A 43 -33.43 30.39 3.26
CA ALA A 43 -33.62 30.43 4.71
C ALA A 43 -33.92 29.06 5.36
N ALA A 44 -34.59 28.17 4.61
CA ALA A 44 -34.83 26.80 5.04
C ALA A 44 -33.55 25.95 4.94
N ALA A 45 -32.72 26.16 3.91
CA ALA A 45 -31.41 25.55 3.78
C ALA A 45 -30.49 25.96 4.94
N ASP A 46 -30.46 27.24 5.31
CA ASP A 46 -29.71 27.74 6.46
C ASP A 46 -30.15 27.07 7.77
N SER A 47 -31.47 26.95 7.96
CA SER A 47 -32.04 26.27 9.13
C SER A 47 -31.70 24.78 9.13
N PHE A 48 -31.67 24.15 7.96
CA PHE A 48 -31.29 22.76 7.78
C PHE A 48 -29.82 22.51 8.15
N VAL A 49 -28.91 23.40 7.74
CA VAL A 49 -27.49 23.35 8.13
C VAL A 49 -27.33 23.59 9.64
N ALA A 50 -27.99 24.61 10.19
CA ALA A 50 -27.93 24.92 11.62
C ALA A 50 -28.41 23.73 12.49
N ASP A 51 -29.51 23.09 12.11
CA ASP A 51 -30.01 21.90 12.80
C ASP A 51 -29.02 20.72 12.67
N ALA A 52 -28.24 20.62 11.59
CA ALA A 52 -27.23 19.56 11.45
C ALA A 52 -26.03 19.81 12.39
N PHE A 53 -25.55 21.05 12.47
CA PHE A 53 -24.56 21.43 13.48
C PHE A 53 -25.07 21.19 14.91
N SER A 54 -26.36 21.40 15.16
CA SER A 54 -26.96 21.21 16.49
C SER A 54 -26.79 19.79 17.04
N ARG A 55 -26.66 18.79 16.16
CA ARG A 55 -26.38 17.40 16.55
C ARG A 55 -25.05 17.28 17.29
N TRP A 56 -24.03 18.02 16.87
CA TRP A 56 -22.71 18.04 17.49
C TRP A 56 -22.60 19.06 18.63
N THR A 57 -23.09 20.28 18.43
CA THR A 57 -23.00 21.35 19.44
C THR A 57 -23.90 21.09 20.64
N GLY A 58 -24.93 20.26 20.48
CA GLY A 58 -25.80 19.77 21.54
C GLY A 58 -25.16 18.74 22.48
N VAL A 59 -23.97 18.20 22.14
CA VAL A 59 -23.23 17.32 23.06
C VAL A 59 -22.77 18.13 24.27
N THR A 60 -23.31 17.78 25.43
CA THR A 60 -23.23 18.62 26.64
C THR A 60 -21.84 18.68 27.24
N THR A 61 -21.02 17.65 27.06
CA THR A 61 -19.64 17.59 27.56
C THR A 61 -18.59 18.05 26.54
N ALA A 62 -19.02 18.48 25.35
CA ALA A 62 -18.13 19.00 24.32
C ALA A 62 -18.13 20.54 24.32
N ALA A 63 -16.96 21.16 24.49
CA ALA A 63 -16.72 22.60 24.41
C ALA A 63 -16.69 23.07 22.95
N ILE A 64 -17.83 22.91 22.28
CA ILE A 64 -17.96 23.27 20.86
C ILE A 64 -19.21 24.08 20.59
N THR A 65 -19.06 25.06 19.70
CA THR A 65 -20.12 25.93 19.17
C THR A 65 -19.95 26.11 17.68
N ALA A 66 -21.06 26.22 16.95
CA ALA A 66 -21.09 26.57 15.54
C ALA A 66 -22.05 27.75 15.36
N THR A 67 -21.56 28.85 14.80
CA THR A 67 -22.34 30.08 14.61
C THR A 67 -22.33 30.49 13.15
N ARG A 68 -23.52 30.70 12.57
CA ARG A 68 -23.63 31.31 11.24
C ARG A 68 -23.25 32.78 11.35
N ALA A 69 -22.10 33.15 10.79
CA ALA A 69 -21.59 34.51 10.85
C ALA A 69 -22.05 35.38 9.66
N GLY A 70 -22.58 34.76 8.60
CA GLY A 70 -23.14 35.46 7.45
C GLY A 70 -23.35 34.56 6.24
N GLN A 71 -23.19 35.16 5.07
CA GLN A 71 -23.25 34.48 3.77
C GLN A 71 -21.89 34.52 3.04
N LEU A 72 -21.74 33.62 2.07
CA LEU A 72 -20.70 33.73 1.05
C LEU A 72 -20.90 35.01 0.21
N GLY A 73 -19.86 35.44 -0.51
CA GLY A 73 -19.84 36.68 -1.28
C GLY A 73 -20.84 36.69 -2.43
N GLU A 74 -21.23 35.50 -2.88
CA GLU A 74 -22.08 35.25 -4.04
C GLU A 74 -22.88 33.94 -3.88
N ASP A 75 -23.75 33.66 -4.85
CA ASP A 75 -24.38 32.35 -5.07
C ASP A 75 -23.39 31.43 -5.81
N VAL A 76 -23.03 30.30 -5.22
CA VAL A 76 -22.00 29.40 -5.76
C VAL A 76 -22.69 28.35 -6.64
N SER A 77 -22.30 28.32 -7.92
CA SER A 77 -22.90 27.46 -8.93
C SER A 77 -21.89 27.06 -9.99
N GLY A 78 -22.30 26.24 -10.97
CA GLY A 78 -21.46 25.89 -12.11
C GLY A 78 -20.98 27.08 -12.97
N ALA A 79 -21.46 28.30 -12.72
CA ALA A 79 -21.01 29.52 -13.40
C ALA A 79 -19.71 30.11 -12.83
N ASN A 80 -19.44 29.93 -11.54
CA ASN A 80 -18.28 30.48 -10.82
C ASN A 80 -17.46 29.40 -10.09
N PHE A 81 -17.93 28.15 -10.11
CA PHE A 81 -17.21 26.99 -9.61
C PHE A 81 -17.14 25.92 -10.71
N TYR A 82 -15.96 25.72 -11.29
CA TYR A 82 -15.76 24.76 -12.40
C TYR A 82 -14.28 24.41 -12.59
N VAL A 83 -14.03 23.26 -13.24
CA VAL A 83 -12.68 22.82 -13.62
C VAL A 83 -12.40 23.24 -15.06
N ASN A 84 -11.28 23.93 -15.27
CA ASN A 84 -10.78 24.32 -16.59
C ASN A 84 -10.30 23.10 -17.39
N SER A 85 -10.11 23.27 -18.70
CA SER A 85 -9.57 22.20 -19.57
C SER A 85 -8.14 21.76 -19.22
N ASP A 86 -7.39 22.58 -18.48
CA ASP A 86 -6.07 22.26 -17.95
C ASP A 86 -6.10 21.58 -16.57
N GLY A 87 -7.29 21.31 -16.02
CA GLY A 87 -7.49 20.69 -14.71
C GLY A 87 -7.45 21.66 -13.54
N THR A 88 -7.25 22.96 -13.77
CA THR A 88 -7.28 23.95 -12.68
C THR A 88 -8.71 24.21 -12.21
N LEU A 89 -8.91 24.24 -10.90
CA LEU A 89 -10.21 24.51 -10.28
C LEU A 89 -10.41 26.02 -10.08
N VAL A 90 -11.48 26.57 -10.67
CA VAL A 90 -11.96 27.93 -10.43
C VAL A 90 -12.98 27.88 -9.32
N MET A 91 -12.82 28.72 -8.30
CA MET A 91 -13.79 28.91 -7.22
C MET A 91 -13.75 30.36 -6.69
N PRO A 92 -14.85 30.83 -6.06
CA PRO A 92 -14.90 32.10 -5.34
C PRO A 92 -13.74 32.34 -4.37
N ALA A 93 -13.32 33.60 -4.25
CA ALA A 93 -12.16 33.96 -3.43
C ALA A 93 -12.36 33.68 -1.93
N ASP A 94 -13.60 33.68 -1.47
CA ASP A 94 -13.98 33.40 -0.09
C ASP A 94 -14.29 31.92 0.18
N LEU A 95 -13.97 31.05 -0.79
CA LEU A 95 -13.91 29.59 -0.66
C LEU A 95 -12.49 29.03 -0.84
N LEU A 96 -11.51 29.88 -1.16
CA LEU A 96 -10.11 29.46 -1.26
C LEU A 96 -9.57 29.07 0.12
N PRO A 97 -8.60 28.14 0.22
CA PRO A 97 -7.99 27.78 1.50
C PRO A 97 -7.45 28.98 2.31
N SER A 98 -7.05 30.05 1.62
CA SER A 98 -6.59 31.31 2.23
C SER A 98 -7.69 32.16 2.87
N ALA A 99 -8.98 31.83 2.69
CA ALA A 99 -10.14 32.59 3.16
C ALA A 99 -10.42 32.35 4.66
N VAL A 100 -9.40 32.45 5.50
CA VAL A 100 -9.48 32.16 6.95
C VAL A 100 -10.41 33.10 7.73
N SER A 101 -10.86 34.22 7.12
CA SER A 101 -11.91 35.08 7.68
C SER A 101 -13.33 34.53 7.48
N LYS A 102 -13.50 33.54 6.59
CA LYS A 102 -14.69 32.72 6.42
C LYS A 102 -14.32 31.23 6.56
N PRO A 103 -13.97 30.78 7.78
CA PRO A 103 -13.27 29.50 7.98
C PRO A 103 -14.10 28.27 7.59
N VAL A 104 -15.43 28.35 7.54
CA VAL A 104 -16.25 27.25 7.00
C VAL A 104 -17.22 27.79 5.97
N GLY A 105 -17.01 27.44 4.70
CA GLY A 105 -17.90 27.74 3.58
C GLY A 105 -18.89 26.61 3.32
N ILE A 106 -20.19 26.91 3.37
CA ILE A 106 -21.26 25.96 3.06
C ILE A 106 -21.88 26.32 1.71
N MET A 107 -21.61 25.51 0.68
CA MET A 107 -22.12 25.70 -0.67
C MET A 107 -23.44 24.96 -0.87
N TYR A 108 -24.40 25.65 -1.51
CA TYR A 108 -25.69 25.07 -1.87
C TYR A 108 -25.68 24.75 -3.37
N ASP A 109 -25.24 23.55 -3.73
CA ASP A 109 -25.12 23.13 -5.12
C ASP A 109 -26.48 22.75 -5.71
N ALA A 110 -27.27 23.76 -6.07
CA ALA A 110 -28.69 23.63 -6.36
C ALA A 110 -29.03 22.59 -7.44
N ASN A 111 -28.17 22.46 -8.44
CA ASN A 111 -28.36 21.59 -9.60
C ASN A 111 -27.34 20.46 -9.72
N GLY A 112 -26.36 20.37 -8.81
CA GLY A 112 -25.32 19.34 -8.85
C GLY A 112 -24.06 19.71 -9.65
N ALA A 113 -24.00 20.89 -10.27
CA ALA A 113 -22.89 21.27 -11.13
C ALA A 113 -21.55 21.40 -10.37
N VAL A 114 -21.57 21.87 -9.12
CA VAL A 114 -20.37 21.96 -8.27
C VAL A 114 -19.87 20.55 -7.94
N THR A 115 -20.78 19.65 -7.59
CA THR A 115 -20.50 18.24 -7.31
C THR A 115 -19.91 17.54 -8.52
N ASP A 116 -20.49 17.74 -9.71
CA ASP A 116 -19.97 17.17 -10.96
C ASP A 116 -18.61 17.74 -11.35
N ALA A 117 -18.33 19.01 -11.03
CA ALA A 117 -17.02 19.62 -11.26
C ALA A 117 -15.93 18.98 -10.39
N LEU A 118 -16.23 18.70 -9.11
CA LEU A 118 -15.26 18.12 -8.17
C LEU A 118 -15.05 16.62 -8.34
N LEU A 119 -16.15 15.88 -8.52
CA LEU A 119 -16.16 14.42 -8.45
C LEU A 119 -16.31 13.75 -9.84
N GLY A 120 -16.49 14.56 -10.89
CA GLY A 120 -16.67 14.12 -12.26
C GLY A 120 -18.14 14.07 -12.68
N SER A 121 -18.36 14.15 -14.00
CA SER A 121 -19.68 14.18 -14.61
C SER A 121 -20.58 13.03 -14.16
N GLY A 122 -21.76 13.35 -13.62
CA GLY A 122 -22.78 12.40 -13.17
C GLY A 122 -22.69 12.06 -11.69
N ALA A 123 -21.63 12.49 -10.99
CA ALA A 123 -21.47 12.32 -9.56
C ALA A 123 -22.63 12.95 -8.77
N SER A 124 -23.20 14.05 -9.25
CA SER A 124 -24.34 14.73 -8.64
C SER A 124 -25.59 13.87 -8.53
N THR A 125 -25.73 12.83 -9.36
CA THR A 125 -26.87 11.92 -9.35
C THR A 125 -26.70 10.75 -8.37
N LEU A 126 -25.48 10.53 -7.86
CA LEU A 126 -25.15 9.46 -6.91
C LEU A 126 -25.46 9.87 -5.47
N CYS A 127 -26.73 10.18 -5.18
CA CYS A 127 -27.17 10.76 -3.91
C CYS A 127 -26.83 9.96 -2.66
N PHE A 128 -26.69 8.64 -2.80
CA PHE A 128 -26.26 7.78 -1.70
C PHE A 128 -24.89 8.19 -1.15
N SER A 129 -23.94 8.55 -2.02
CA SER A 129 -22.57 8.89 -1.66
C SER A 129 -22.30 10.41 -1.66
N ASN A 130 -22.97 11.15 -2.56
CA ASN A 130 -22.59 12.52 -2.90
C ASN A 130 -23.68 13.55 -2.56
N SER A 131 -24.51 13.29 -1.55
CA SER A 131 -25.54 14.25 -1.11
C SER A 131 -24.96 15.37 -0.24
N ALA A 132 -23.97 15.07 0.60
CA ALA A 132 -23.16 16.07 1.30
C ALA A 132 -21.77 15.51 1.60
N PHE A 133 -20.74 16.33 1.41
CA PHE A 133 -19.34 15.96 1.66
C PHE A 133 -18.52 17.22 1.99
N GLU A 134 -17.41 17.01 2.67
CA GLU A 134 -16.52 18.06 3.16
C GLU A 134 -15.12 18.00 2.55
N GLN A 135 -14.41 19.11 2.65
CA GLN A 135 -12.98 19.19 2.39
C GLN A 135 -12.33 20.07 3.46
N LEU A 136 -11.36 19.52 4.21
CA LEU A 136 -10.45 20.33 5.01
C LEU A 136 -9.22 20.64 4.14
N ASP A 137 -8.92 21.91 3.97
CA ASP A 137 -7.90 22.37 3.02
C ASP A 137 -6.89 23.35 3.64
N ASN A 138 -7.10 23.82 4.87
CA ASN A 138 -6.12 24.66 5.56
C ASN A 138 -6.08 24.45 7.09
N PHE A 139 -4.86 24.48 7.64
CA PHE A 139 -4.54 24.37 9.06
C PHE A 139 -3.19 25.06 9.34
N ASP A 140 -2.97 25.50 10.58
CA ASP A 140 -1.70 26.09 11.03
C ASP A 140 -0.73 25.04 11.61
N ASP A 141 0.49 25.48 11.89
CA ASP A 141 1.55 24.69 12.50
C ASP A 141 1.34 24.45 14.00
N GLU A 142 0.42 25.16 14.66
CA GLU A 142 -0.02 24.89 16.04
C GLU A 142 -1.17 23.88 16.15
N ALA A 143 -1.46 23.15 15.07
CA ALA A 143 -2.48 22.11 15.00
C ALA A 143 -3.94 22.63 15.10
N HIS A 144 -4.21 23.82 14.58
CA HIS A 144 -5.57 24.33 14.42
C HIS A 144 -6.05 24.27 12.98
N ARG A 145 -7.35 24.01 12.82
CA ARG A 145 -8.06 24.11 11.54
C ARG A 145 -8.29 25.58 11.22
N LEU A 146 -8.02 25.97 9.98
CA LEU A 146 -8.15 27.34 9.51
C LEU A 146 -9.25 27.50 8.46
N HIS A 147 -9.46 26.50 7.60
CA HIS A 147 -10.47 26.56 6.57
C HIS A 147 -11.02 25.16 6.22
N ALA A 148 -12.31 25.09 5.92
CA ALA A 148 -12.99 23.91 5.42
C ALA A 148 -14.18 24.29 4.50
N LEU A 149 -14.49 23.39 3.58
CA LEU A 149 -15.63 23.49 2.68
C LEU A 149 -16.63 22.37 2.97
N VAL A 150 -17.92 22.68 2.82
CA VAL A 150 -19.01 21.70 2.82
C VAL A 150 -19.86 21.93 1.60
N ILE A 151 -20.01 20.91 0.77
CA ILE A 151 -20.88 20.93 -0.40
C ILE A 151 -22.16 20.21 -0.02
N VAL A 152 -23.31 20.85 -0.24
CA VAL A 152 -24.63 20.24 -0.08
C VAL A 152 -25.27 20.15 -1.45
N ASN A 153 -25.52 18.93 -1.93
CA ASN A 153 -25.97 18.68 -3.28
C ASN A 153 -27.51 18.75 -3.38
N GLY A 154 -27.99 19.82 -4.00
CA GLY A 154 -29.40 20.11 -4.25
C GLY A 154 -30.09 19.11 -5.17
N ALA A 155 -29.36 18.44 -6.08
CA ALA A 155 -29.90 17.35 -6.90
C ALA A 155 -30.38 16.17 -6.04
N CYS A 156 -29.89 16.08 -4.80
CA CYS A 156 -30.29 15.11 -3.78
C CYS A 156 -31.23 15.68 -2.73
N ALA A 157 -31.96 16.76 -3.05
CA ALA A 157 -32.92 17.42 -2.18
C ALA A 157 -34.25 17.71 -2.90
N GLN A 158 -34.68 16.80 -3.77
CA GLN A 158 -35.85 16.97 -4.64
C GLN A 158 -37.15 16.39 -4.05
N THR A 159 -37.04 15.51 -3.05
CA THR A 159 -38.16 14.88 -2.35
C THR A 159 -37.92 14.87 -0.84
N ALA A 160 -38.99 14.78 -0.04
CA ALA A 160 -38.89 14.75 1.42
C ALA A 160 -38.06 13.56 1.95
N ASN A 161 -38.12 12.39 1.28
CA ASN A 161 -37.32 11.23 1.68
C ASN A 161 -35.83 11.46 1.49
N GLN A 162 -35.44 12.15 0.41
CA GLN A 162 -34.02 12.48 0.18
C GLN A 162 -33.48 13.46 1.24
N LEU A 163 -34.32 14.30 1.83
CA LEU A 163 -33.88 15.22 2.90
C LEU A 163 -33.39 14.47 4.15
N ILE A 164 -33.90 13.26 4.41
CA ILE A 164 -33.45 12.43 5.53
C ILE A 164 -32.01 11.96 5.29
N ASP A 165 -31.73 11.46 4.08
CA ASP A 165 -30.40 10.99 3.69
C ASP A 165 -29.40 12.13 3.63
N LEU A 166 -29.82 13.25 3.03
CA LEU A 166 -29.05 14.48 2.96
C LEU A 166 -28.67 14.97 4.36
N LYS A 167 -29.63 14.95 5.31
CA LYS A 167 -29.38 15.38 6.69
C LYS A 167 -28.35 14.49 7.36
N TYR A 168 -28.52 13.19 7.25
CA TYR A 168 -27.60 12.20 7.81
C TYR A 168 -26.16 12.39 7.29
N ARG A 169 -26.00 12.54 5.96
CA ARG A 169 -24.71 12.77 5.31
C ARG A 169 -24.10 14.10 5.72
N LEU A 170 -24.91 15.16 5.78
CA LEU A 170 -24.47 16.48 6.25
C LEU A 170 -23.98 16.43 7.70
N VAL A 171 -24.67 15.73 8.60
CA VAL A 171 -24.21 15.60 10.00
C VAL A 171 -22.85 14.89 10.05
N ARG A 172 -22.63 13.84 9.25
CA ARG A 172 -21.32 13.15 9.18
C ARG A 172 -20.22 14.04 8.62
N ALA A 173 -20.49 14.74 7.51
CA ALA A 173 -19.57 15.70 6.91
C ALA A 173 -19.18 16.80 7.92
N LEU A 174 -20.16 17.33 8.66
CA LEU A 174 -19.88 18.29 9.73
C LEU A 174 -19.07 17.66 10.87
N GLY A 175 -19.29 16.39 11.23
CA GLY A 175 -18.45 15.68 12.20
C GLY A 175 -16.98 15.66 11.77
N ARG A 176 -16.72 15.40 10.48
CA ARG A 176 -15.38 15.44 9.87
C ARG A 176 -14.78 16.86 9.86
N VAL A 177 -15.58 17.89 9.54
CA VAL A 177 -15.16 19.31 9.65
C VAL A 177 -14.74 19.65 11.08
N LEU A 178 -15.47 19.16 12.08
CA LEU A 178 -15.13 19.32 13.50
C LEU A 178 -13.93 18.48 13.94
N GLY A 179 -13.46 17.55 13.10
CA GLY A 179 -12.23 16.79 13.31
C GLY A 179 -12.42 15.37 13.84
N LEU A 180 -13.63 14.84 13.82
CA LEU A 180 -13.87 13.43 14.08
C LEU A 180 -13.33 12.56 12.95
N ASP A 181 -12.80 11.41 13.32
CA ASP A 181 -12.55 10.32 12.39
C ASP A 181 -13.76 9.39 12.26
N TRP A 182 -13.68 8.43 11.34
CA TRP A 182 -14.57 7.28 11.33
C TRP A 182 -14.33 6.36 12.56
N SER A 183 -15.29 5.47 12.84
CA SER A 183 -15.32 4.63 14.03
C SER A 183 -15.89 3.23 13.75
N GLN A 184 -15.41 2.23 14.50
CA GLN A 184 -15.91 0.87 14.45
C GLN A 184 -16.52 0.50 15.80
N VAL A 185 -17.84 0.40 15.81
CA VAL A 185 -18.62 -0.21 16.89
C VAL A 185 -19.74 -1.02 16.26
N ASN A 186 -20.00 -2.22 16.79
CA ASN A 186 -21.07 -3.10 16.32
C ASN A 186 -21.04 -3.38 14.81
N VAL A 187 -19.84 -3.61 14.24
CA VAL A 187 -19.66 -3.91 12.80
C VAL A 187 -20.43 -5.16 12.35
N ASN A 188 -20.84 -6.00 13.32
CA ASN A 188 -21.70 -7.16 13.12
C ASN A 188 -23.08 -6.84 12.53
N ILE A 189 -23.52 -5.57 12.56
CA ILE A 189 -24.70 -5.10 11.81
C ILE A 189 -24.51 -5.32 10.30
N PHE A 190 -23.27 -5.20 9.81
CA PHE A 190 -22.93 -5.37 8.40
C PHE A 190 -22.43 -6.78 8.10
N THR A 191 -21.57 -7.33 8.97
CA THR A 191 -20.97 -8.65 8.73
C THR A 191 -21.92 -9.81 9.06
N HIS A 192 -23.00 -9.55 9.79
CA HIS A 192 -23.91 -10.56 10.37
C HIS A 192 -23.20 -11.59 11.26
N ASN A 193 -21.99 -11.29 11.73
CA ASN A 193 -21.20 -12.19 12.56
C ASN A 193 -20.69 -11.47 13.84
N PRO A 194 -21.23 -11.83 15.02
CA PRO A 194 -22.42 -12.66 15.23
C PRO A 194 -23.69 -11.95 14.72
N PRO A 195 -24.84 -12.65 14.62
CA PRO A 195 -26.09 -12.01 14.23
C PRO A 195 -26.40 -10.76 15.08
N TRP A 196 -26.80 -9.69 14.40
CA TRP A 196 -27.11 -8.41 15.02
C TRP A 196 -28.49 -8.42 15.69
N THR A 197 -28.69 -7.46 16.59
CA THR A 197 -29.90 -7.21 17.38
C THR A 197 -30.25 -5.72 17.35
N GLN A 198 -31.48 -5.36 17.70
CA GLN A 198 -31.90 -3.94 17.72
C GLN A 198 -31.03 -3.06 18.65
N ALA A 199 -30.44 -3.65 19.68
CA ALA A 199 -29.53 -2.95 20.57
C ALA A 199 -28.22 -2.56 19.85
N ASP A 200 -27.75 -3.36 18.89
CA ASP A 200 -26.57 -3.03 18.07
C ASP A 200 -26.82 -1.76 17.25
N LEU A 201 -27.98 -1.66 16.58
CA LEU A 201 -28.38 -0.47 15.82
C LEU A 201 -28.50 0.79 16.69
N SER A 202 -28.78 0.62 17.98
CA SER A 202 -28.88 1.74 18.92
C SER A 202 -27.49 2.21 19.40
N GLY A 203 -26.46 1.37 19.28
CA GLY A 203 -25.07 1.67 19.64
C GLY A 203 -24.15 1.96 18.47
N ILE A 204 -24.58 1.77 17.22
CA ILE A 204 -23.75 2.05 16.04
C ILE A 204 -23.45 3.55 15.94
N SER A 205 -22.16 3.88 15.83
CA SER A 205 -21.69 5.25 15.64
C SER A 205 -22.27 5.83 14.35
N ILE A 206 -22.67 7.11 14.37
CA ILE A 206 -23.00 7.84 13.14
C ILE A 206 -21.74 8.01 12.26
N MET A 207 -20.58 8.01 12.88
CA MET A 207 -19.27 8.04 12.22
C MET A 207 -18.76 6.64 11.86
N HIS A 208 -19.60 5.64 11.60
CA HIS A 208 -19.12 4.43 10.92
C HIS A 208 -18.67 4.78 9.48
N ALA A 209 -17.75 4.02 8.90
CA ALA A 209 -17.13 4.41 7.63
C ALA A 209 -18.04 4.19 6.42
N VAL A 210 -18.59 2.98 6.27
CA VAL A 210 -19.31 2.57 5.05
C VAL A 210 -20.75 2.20 5.36
N ASP A 211 -21.70 2.80 4.63
CA ASP A 211 -23.10 2.40 4.69
C ASP A 211 -23.41 1.30 3.67
N PRO A 212 -24.31 0.37 3.98
CA PRO A 212 -24.83 -0.58 3.00
C PRO A 212 -25.67 0.12 1.92
N ILE A 213 -25.44 -0.21 0.65
CA ILE A 213 -26.10 0.44 -0.50
C ILE A 213 -27.62 0.26 -0.52
N ASN A 214 -28.15 -0.74 0.19
CA ASN A 214 -29.58 -0.99 0.33
C ASN A 214 -30.26 -0.11 1.40
N CYS A 215 -29.52 0.76 2.09
CA CYS A 215 -30.04 1.68 3.09
C CYS A 215 -30.47 3.02 2.49
N VAL A 216 -31.48 3.00 1.60
CA VAL A 216 -32.03 4.20 0.95
C VAL A 216 -33.56 4.22 1.03
N PRO A 217 -34.17 5.13 1.81
CA PRO A 217 -33.51 6.08 2.69
C PRO A 217 -32.82 5.39 3.87
N ILE A 218 -31.83 6.06 4.45
CA ILE A 218 -30.95 5.58 5.52
C ILE A 218 -31.75 5.12 6.75
N SER A 219 -32.92 5.72 6.98
CA SER A 219 -33.83 5.36 8.06
C SER A 219 -34.39 3.94 7.98
N ILE A 220 -34.31 3.27 6.82
CA ILE A 220 -34.65 1.85 6.67
C ILE A 220 -33.72 0.98 7.52
N CYS A 221 -32.43 1.36 7.58
CA CYS A 221 -31.43 0.61 8.32
C CYS A 221 -31.19 1.18 9.72
N PHE A 222 -31.16 2.50 9.84
CA PHE A 222 -30.78 3.17 11.08
C PHE A 222 -31.93 4.05 11.60
N PRO A 223 -32.62 3.65 12.68
CA PRO A 223 -33.56 4.55 13.34
C PRO A 223 -32.80 5.73 13.96
N ASN A 224 -33.28 6.97 13.75
CA ASN A 224 -32.61 8.19 14.21
C ASN A 224 -31.14 8.27 13.76
N ALA A 225 -30.92 8.04 12.45
CA ALA A 225 -29.60 7.93 11.84
C ALA A 225 -28.72 9.17 12.06
N ASP A 226 -29.31 10.36 12.18
CA ASP A 226 -28.63 11.64 12.32
C ASP A 226 -28.32 12.04 13.78
N VAL A 227 -28.55 11.14 14.75
CA VAL A 227 -28.34 11.40 16.18
C VAL A 227 -27.04 10.75 16.66
N PRO A 228 -26.06 11.52 17.19
CA PRO A 228 -24.83 10.96 17.76
C PRO A 228 -25.11 9.97 18.90
N LYS A 229 -24.46 8.80 18.83
CA LYS A 229 -24.49 7.77 19.87
C LYS A 229 -23.36 7.98 20.87
N MET A 230 -23.25 7.11 21.88
CA MET A 230 -22.26 7.26 22.96
C MET A 230 -20.84 7.41 22.42
N ASP A 231 -20.43 6.55 21.48
CA ASP A 231 -19.12 6.62 20.85
C ASP A 231 -18.82 7.97 20.21
N ASP A 232 -19.80 8.51 19.46
CA ASP A 232 -19.70 9.81 18.80
C ASP A 232 -19.58 10.96 19.81
N ARG A 233 -20.40 10.93 20.88
CA ARG A 233 -20.39 11.92 21.95
C ARG A 233 -19.08 11.89 22.74
N ALA A 234 -18.57 10.70 23.03
CA ALA A 234 -17.28 10.51 23.67
C ALA A 234 -16.16 11.06 22.77
N ALA A 235 -16.15 10.70 21.48
CA ALA A 235 -15.15 11.16 20.53
C ALA A 235 -15.11 12.69 20.40
N ILE A 236 -16.25 13.36 20.21
CA ILE A 236 -16.27 14.82 20.08
C ILE A 236 -15.91 15.53 21.39
N SER A 237 -16.31 14.96 22.54
CA SER A 237 -15.93 15.50 23.85
C SER A 237 -14.44 15.30 24.15
N ARG A 238 -13.80 14.26 23.61
CA ARG A 238 -12.34 14.08 23.69
C ARG A 238 -11.57 15.11 22.87
N LEU A 239 -12.11 15.52 21.71
CA LEU A 239 -11.50 16.56 20.88
C LEU A 239 -11.70 17.95 21.48
N TYR A 240 -12.87 18.22 22.03
CA TYR A 240 -13.23 19.50 22.62
C TYR A 240 -13.71 19.29 24.06
N PRO A 241 -12.83 18.98 25.02
CA PRO A 241 -13.28 18.75 26.39
C PRO A 241 -13.74 20.06 27.03
N VAL A 242 -14.87 20.02 27.74
CA VAL A 242 -15.20 21.08 28.70
C VAL A 242 -14.29 20.93 29.92
N THR A 243 -13.41 21.90 30.10
CA THR A 243 -12.41 21.95 31.18
C THR A 243 -12.73 23.11 32.13
N PRO A 244 -12.15 23.12 33.35
CA PRO A 244 -12.28 24.28 34.24
C PRO A 244 -11.88 25.61 33.57
N ASP A 245 -10.88 25.58 32.69
CA ASP A 245 -10.34 26.76 32.03
C ASP A 245 -11.27 27.35 30.97
N ASN A 246 -12.03 26.51 30.25
CA ASN A 246 -12.91 26.96 29.17
C ASN A 246 -14.40 27.00 29.56
N GLN A 247 -14.80 26.44 30.71
CA GLN A 247 -16.21 26.31 31.08
C GLN A 247 -16.97 27.64 31.08
N GLY A 248 -16.32 28.75 31.43
CA GLY A 248 -16.93 30.09 31.39
C GLY A 248 -17.41 30.53 30.00
N GLN A 249 -16.83 29.96 28.93
CA GLN A 249 -17.23 30.23 27.54
C GLN A 249 -18.39 29.33 27.08
N PHE A 250 -18.67 28.25 27.80
CA PHE A 250 -19.70 27.25 27.46
C PHE A 250 -20.71 27.09 28.61
N PRO A 251 -21.52 28.13 28.90
CA PRO A 251 -22.45 28.10 30.02
C PRO A 251 -23.46 26.95 29.89
N GLY A 252 -23.71 26.26 31.01
CA GLY A 252 -24.62 25.12 31.07
C GLY A 252 -24.00 23.78 30.65
N LYS A 253 -22.78 23.77 30.11
CA LYS A 253 -22.05 22.53 29.79
C LYS A 253 -21.28 22.03 31.02
N PRO A 254 -21.50 20.78 31.48
CA PRO A 254 -20.75 20.19 32.58
C PRO A 254 -19.30 19.84 32.19
N LEU A 255 -18.40 19.84 33.17
CA LEU A 255 -17.00 19.41 32.98
C LEU A 255 -16.94 17.98 32.45
N PHE A 256 -16.18 17.75 31.37
CA PHE A 256 -16.09 16.45 30.70
C PHE A 256 -15.56 15.36 31.63
N ALA A 257 -14.36 15.58 32.20
CA ALA A 257 -13.71 14.61 33.08
C ALA A 257 -14.56 14.29 34.31
N ALA A 258 -15.16 15.28 34.97
CA ALA A 258 -15.93 15.07 36.20
C ALA A 258 -17.28 14.36 35.97
N ASN A 259 -17.78 14.27 34.73
CA ASN A 259 -19.10 13.72 34.43
C ASN A 259 -19.04 12.42 33.62
N THR A 260 -17.84 11.99 33.24
CA THR A 260 -17.58 10.75 32.50
C THR A 260 -16.50 9.95 33.22
N ALA A 261 -16.18 8.77 32.71
CA ALA A 261 -14.99 8.03 33.10
C ALA A 261 -14.02 7.88 31.92
N ARG A 262 -12.76 7.59 32.23
CA ARG A 262 -11.72 7.32 31.24
C ARG A 262 -11.05 5.99 31.54
N VAL A 263 -10.89 5.19 30.49
CA VAL A 263 -9.99 4.04 30.48
C VAL A 263 -8.97 4.27 29.38
N HIS A 264 -7.69 4.18 29.69
CA HIS A 264 -6.61 4.37 28.71
C HIS A 264 -5.51 3.34 28.93
N GLY A 265 -4.65 3.17 27.94
CA GLY A 265 -3.54 2.23 28.00
C GLY A 265 -2.94 2.03 26.63
N SER A 266 -2.17 0.96 26.48
CA SER A 266 -1.62 0.54 25.20
C SER A 266 -1.96 -0.90 24.89
N VAL A 267 -2.19 -1.17 23.61
CA VAL A 267 -2.21 -2.54 23.08
C VAL A 267 -0.76 -2.93 22.78
N TYR A 268 -0.33 -4.08 23.27
CA TYR A 268 1.04 -4.55 23.10
C TYR A 268 1.09 -5.93 22.44
N PHE A 269 2.11 -6.12 21.59
CA PHE A 269 2.65 -7.45 21.36
C PHE A 269 3.15 -8.01 22.70
N SER A 270 2.90 -9.29 22.96
CA SER A 270 3.32 -9.94 24.20
C SER A 270 4.46 -10.93 23.97
N ARG A 271 5.52 -10.83 24.78
CA ARG A 271 6.62 -11.80 24.82
C ARG A 271 6.72 -12.41 26.21
N GLY A 272 6.39 -13.70 26.31
CA GLY A 272 6.41 -14.41 27.60
C GLY A 272 5.44 -13.85 28.64
N GLY A 273 4.37 -13.17 28.22
CA GLY A 273 3.40 -12.53 29.10
C GLY A 273 3.70 -11.07 29.42
N GLU A 274 4.83 -10.53 28.98
CA GLU A 274 5.23 -9.13 29.19
C GLU A 274 4.92 -8.26 27.96
N ALA A 275 4.74 -6.96 28.17
CA ALA A 275 4.59 -5.97 27.10
C ALA A 275 5.89 -5.84 26.28
N ALA A 276 5.77 -5.83 24.95
CA ALA A 276 6.86 -5.57 24.01
C ALA A 276 6.57 -4.30 23.19
N GLN A 277 6.63 -4.36 21.86
CA GLN A 277 6.28 -3.24 20.99
C GLN A 277 4.78 -2.90 21.08
N GLY A 278 4.43 -1.62 20.94
CA GLY A 278 3.04 -1.19 20.80
C GLY A 278 2.40 -1.79 19.54
N MET A 279 1.12 -2.13 19.59
CA MET A 279 0.39 -2.65 18.44
C MET A 279 -0.59 -1.59 17.95
N GLN A 280 -0.20 -0.89 16.88
CA GLN A 280 -1.05 0.09 16.20
C GLN A 280 -2.17 -0.60 15.41
N GLY A 281 -3.32 0.09 15.25
CA GLY A 281 -4.41 -0.35 14.35
C GLY A 281 -5.36 -1.39 14.93
N VAL A 282 -5.43 -1.53 16.25
CA VAL A 282 -6.36 -2.43 16.95
C VAL A 282 -7.55 -1.64 17.47
N ASN A 283 -8.77 -2.13 17.24
CA ASN A 283 -9.96 -1.51 17.78
C ASN A 283 -10.17 -1.95 19.23
N VAL A 284 -10.06 -1.03 20.18
CA VAL A 284 -10.35 -1.28 21.60
C VAL A 284 -11.76 -0.79 21.90
N VAL A 285 -12.61 -1.68 22.39
CA VAL A 285 -14.04 -1.44 22.59
C VAL A 285 -14.39 -1.56 24.07
N ALA A 286 -15.07 -0.54 24.60
CA ALA A 286 -15.66 -0.55 25.93
C ALA A 286 -17.18 -0.72 25.84
N ARG A 287 -17.71 -1.78 26.44
CA ARG A 287 -19.15 -2.04 26.56
C ARG A 287 -19.59 -1.95 28.00
N TRP A 288 -20.57 -1.10 28.29
CA TRP A 288 -21.15 -1.03 29.62
C TRP A 288 -21.77 -2.37 30.01
N ILE A 289 -21.51 -2.88 31.21
CA ILE A 289 -22.18 -4.07 31.73
C ILE A 289 -23.51 -3.63 32.34
N ASP A 290 -24.61 -4.12 31.77
CA ASP A 290 -25.94 -3.86 32.31
C ASP A 290 -26.11 -4.60 33.65
N PRO A 291 -26.31 -3.89 34.79
CA PRO A 291 -26.41 -4.51 36.10
C PRO A 291 -27.65 -5.41 36.25
N ALA A 292 -28.67 -5.25 35.40
CA ALA A 292 -29.86 -6.10 35.44
C ALA A 292 -29.61 -7.47 34.80
N THR A 293 -28.78 -7.55 33.77
CA THR A 293 -28.52 -8.78 32.99
C THR A 293 -27.14 -9.38 33.21
N GLY A 294 -26.18 -8.58 33.68
CA GLY A 294 -24.77 -8.94 33.78
C GLY A 294 -24.07 -9.07 32.42
N LEU A 295 -24.69 -8.60 31.34
CA LEU A 295 -24.18 -8.75 29.98
C LEU A 295 -23.61 -7.43 29.42
N PRO A 296 -22.59 -7.50 28.55
CA PRO A 296 -22.08 -6.33 27.83
C PRO A 296 -23.16 -5.72 26.93
N SER A 297 -23.36 -4.42 27.08
CA SER A 297 -24.33 -3.65 26.33
C SER A 297 -23.91 -3.50 24.87
N ARG A 298 -24.92 -3.64 24.00
CA ARG A 298 -24.80 -3.38 22.56
C ARG A 298 -25.16 -1.95 22.19
N SER A 299 -25.85 -1.22 23.07
CA SER A 299 -26.30 0.16 22.84
C SER A 299 -25.47 1.23 23.56
N THR A 300 -24.75 0.84 24.62
CA THR A 300 -23.85 1.72 25.41
C THR A 300 -22.43 1.23 25.22
N VAL A 301 -21.81 1.74 24.16
CA VAL A 301 -20.50 1.31 23.67
C VAL A 301 -19.71 2.51 23.16
N ALA A 302 -18.40 2.49 23.37
CA ALA A 302 -17.45 3.40 22.77
C ALA A 302 -16.20 2.64 22.34
N ALA A 303 -15.50 3.16 21.34
CA ALA A 303 -14.28 2.59 20.81
C ALA A 303 -13.16 3.62 20.72
N ALA A 304 -11.94 3.10 20.66
CA ALA A 304 -10.72 3.82 20.38
C ALA A 304 -9.76 2.89 19.62
N VAL A 305 -9.16 3.39 18.56
CA VAL A 305 -8.14 2.65 17.81
C VAL A 305 -6.77 2.93 18.41
N SER A 306 -6.01 1.87 18.68
CA SER A 306 -4.64 1.99 19.17
C SER A 306 -3.75 2.67 18.14
N GLY A 307 -2.90 3.58 18.62
CA GLY A 307 -1.98 4.35 17.79
C GLY A 307 -2.67 5.37 16.88
N ALA A 308 -3.91 5.77 17.16
CA ALA A 308 -4.61 6.81 16.41
C ALA A 308 -3.92 8.19 16.47
N ARG A 309 -2.96 8.39 17.39
CA ARG A 309 -2.11 9.60 17.47
C ARG A 309 -0.72 9.40 16.87
N PHE A 310 -0.36 8.15 16.58
CA PHE A 310 0.90 7.80 15.96
C PHE A 310 0.76 7.81 14.45
N ARG A 311 1.84 8.14 13.74
CA ARG A 311 1.85 8.17 12.28
C ARG A 311 1.54 6.79 11.68
N GLY A 312 0.62 6.74 10.71
CA GLY A 312 0.27 5.50 10.01
C GLY A 312 0.97 5.33 8.65
N ASN A 313 1.63 6.37 8.17
CA ASN A 313 2.46 6.38 6.97
C ASN A 313 3.55 7.45 7.11
N ALA A 314 4.81 7.04 7.16
CA ALA A 314 5.97 7.91 7.15
C ALA A 314 6.68 7.96 5.78
N GLY A 315 6.26 7.13 4.82
CA GLY A 315 7.03 6.84 3.61
C GLY A 315 8.21 5.91 3.88
N ASN A 316 8.98 5.56 2.86
CA ASN A 316 10.00 4.53 2.97
C ASN A 316 11.20 4.81 2.03
N PRO A 317 12.36 4.19 2.27
CA PRO A 317 13.57 4.45 1.48
C PRO A 317 13.47 4.01 0.00
N VAL A 318 12.49 3.19 -0.39
CA VAL A 318 12.35 2.68 -1.77
C VAL A 318 11.77 3.74 -2.69
N ASN A 319 10.59 4.28 -2.35
CA ASN A 319 9.86 5.26 -3.18
C ASN A 319 9.86 6.68 -2.59
N GLY A 320 10.52 6.90 -1.46
CA GLY A 320 10.67 8.20 -0.84
C GLY A 320 9.64 8.48 0.26
N TYR A 321 9.68 9.72 0.71
CA TYR A 321 8.97 10.16 1.91
C TYR A 321 7.95 11.28 1.64
N GLU A 322 7.71 11.57 0.37
CA GLU A 322 6.78 12.61 -0.08
C GLU A 322 5.66 11.99 -0.93
N ASP A 323 4.46 12.53 -0.80
CA ASP A 323 3.34 12.23 -1.67
C ASP A 323 3.53 12.87 -3.07
N PRO A 324 2.71 12.51 -4.07
CA PRO A 324 2.81 13.10 -5.42
C PRO A 324 2.64 14.63 -5.46
N GLY A 325 2.10 15.24 -4.41
CA GLY A 325 1.99 16.69 -4.25
C GLY A 325 3.22 17.33 -3.61
N GLY A 326 4.28 16.56 -3.32
CA GLY A 326 5.50 17.03 -2.65
C GLY A 326 5.35 17.20 -1.15
N ASN A 327 4.26 16.70 -0.54
CA ASN A 327 4.09 16.79 0.91
C ASN A 327 4.71 15.59 1.60
N ARG A 328 5.45 15.83 2.68
CA ARG A 328 5.95 14.78 3.55
C ARG A 328 4.82 13.90 4.10
N TYR A 329 4.98 12.58 4.03
CA TYR A 329 4.00 11.63 4.59
C TYR A 329 3.87 11.76 6.12
N ASP A 330 4.99 11.98 6.81
CA ASP A 330 5.07 12.18 8.27
C ASP A 330 4.59 13.57 8.75
N ARG A 331 3.92 14.34 7.89
CA ARG A 331 3.25 15.59 8.29
C ARG A 331 2.15 15.33 9.31
N PHE A 332 1.55 14.13 9.33
CA PHE A 332 0.52 13.75 10.28
C PHE A 332 0.94 12.57 11.17
N GLY A 333 0.54 12.64 12.45
CA GLY A 333 0.81 11.65 13.48
C GLY A 333 2.21 11.74 14.09
N SER A 334 2.31 11.44 15.38
CA SER A 334 3.58 11.45 16.12
C SER A 334 4.52 10.34 15.65
N ASP A 335 5.83 10.57 15.79
CA ASP A 335 6.90 9.58 15.68
C ASP A 335 7.36 9.05 17.06
N ASP A 336 6.66 9.44 18.14
CA ASP A 336 6.89 8.93 19.49
C ASP A 336 6.36 7.50 19.62
N GLU A 337 7.26 6.52 19.63
CA GLU A 337 6.93 5.09 19.73
C GLU A 337 6.18 4.74 21.03
N THR A 338 6.24 5.58 22.07
CA THR A 338 5.48 5.33 23.32
C THR A 338 3.97 5.37 23.12
N ILE A 339 3.50 6.01 22.05
CA ILE A 339 2.07 6.10 21.69
C ILE A 339 1.68 5.24 20.49
N GLU A 340 2.58 4.40 19.96
CA GLU A 340 2.30 3.48 18.85
C GLU A 340 1.10 2.56 19.16
N GLY A 341 1.07 1.98 20.35
CA GLY A 341 -0.02 1.11 20.82
C GLY A 341 -1.12 1.83 21.60
N ALA A 342 -1.02 3.14 21.82
CA ALA A 342 -1.86 3.83 22.80
C ALA A 342 -3.31 3.99 22.35
N PHE A 343 -4.26 3.74 23.24
CA PHE A 343 -5.69 3.99 23.06
C PHE A 343 -6.25 4.86 24.21
N ASP A 344 -7.33 5.58 23.94
CA ASP A 344 -7.98 6.47 24.92
C ASP A 344 -9.51 6.39 24.82
N LEU A 345 -10.12 5.71 25.78
CA LEU A 345 -11.57 5.59 25.94
C LEU A 345 -12.09 6.61 26.97
N ALA A 346 -11.62 7.86 26.94
CA ALA A 346 -12.27 8.93 27.70
C ALA A 346 -13.70 9.21 27.20
N GLY A 347 -14.58 9.62 28.11
CA GLY A 347 -15.97 9.93 27.79
C GLY A 347 -16.94 8.78 28.00
N LEU A 348 -16.55 7.76 28.78
CA LEU A 348 -17.46 6.68 29.15
C LEU A 348 -18.61 7.23 30.00
N GLU A 349 -19.83 7.10 29.49
CA GLU A 349 -21.03 7.54 30.19
C GLU A 349 -21.36 6.56 31.33
N ILE A 350 -21.97 7.04 32.41
CA ILE A 350 -22.44 6.17 33.49
C ILE A 350 -23.97 6.32 33.52
N PRO A 351 -24.73 5.41 32.87
CA PRO A 351 -26.17 5.55 32.69
C PRO A 351 -26.96 5.62 34.00
N SER A 352 -26.48 4.95 35.05
CA SER A 352 -27.10 4.95 36.38
C SER A 352 -26.05 4.96 37.49
N GLY A 353 -26.34 5.68 38.58
CA GLY A 353 -25.46 5.78 39.74
C GLY A 353 -24.21 6.65 39.53
N SER A 354 -23.19 6.42 40.35
CA SER A 354 -21.89 7.11 40.33
C SER A 354 -20.76 6.26 39.76
N SER A 355 -20.98 4.96 39.58
CA SER A 355 -20.01 3.97 39.10
C SER A 355 -20.67 2.97 38.16
N ALA A 356 -19.91 2.45 37.20
CA ALA A 356 -20.36 1.42 36.27
C ALA A 356 -19.26 0.39 36.01
N GLN A 357 -19.67 -0.80 35.58
CA GLN A 357 -18.75 -1.79 35.03
C GLN A 357 -18.70 -1.67 33.51
N TYR A 358 -17.51 -1.82 32.94
CA TYR A 358 -17.27 -1.86 31.51
C TYR A 358 -16.46 -3.11 31.17
N GLN A 359 -16.89 -3.85 30.15
CA GLN A 359 -16.04 -4.84 29.50
C GLN A 359 -15.16 -4.12 28.47
N ILE A 360 -13.85 -4.30 28.58
CA ILE A 360 -12.86 -3.87 27.60
C ILE A 360 -12.49 -5.09 26.75
N SER A 361 -12.59 -4.97 25.43
CA SER A 361 -12.17 -5.98 24.46
C SER A 361 -11.30 -5.35 23.38
N ALA A 362 -10.49 -6.17 22.70
CA ALA A 362 -9.74 -5.77 21.52
C ALA A 362 -10.17 -6.62 20.33
N GLU A 363 -10.40 -5.99 19.20
CA GLU A 363 -10.84 -6.62 17.95
C GLU A 363 -10.11 -6.02 16.74
N ALA A 364 -10.12 -6.75 15.63
CA ALA A 364 -9.59 -6.26 14.36
C ALA A 364 -10.48 -5.14 13.80
N LEU A 365 -9.86 -4.18 13.10
CA LEU A 365 -10.60 -3.31 12.19
C LEU A 365 -11.01 -4.12 10.95
N ASP A 366 -12.28 -4.04 10.57
CA ASP A 366 -12.81 -4.73 9.40
C ASP A 366 -12.28 -4.09 8.10
N GLY A 367 -11.58 -4.86 7.28
CA GLY A 367 -10.97 -4.33 6.05
C GLY A 367 -11.96 -3.77 5.02
N THR A 368 -13.25 -4.11 5.10
CA THR A 368 -14.30 -3.65 4.18
C THR A 368 -15.11 -2.51 4.79
N TRP A 369 -15.61 -2.69 6.01
CA TRP A 369 -16.58 -1.77 6.65
C TRP A 369 -15.93 -0.67 7.47
N SER A 370 -14.63 -0.80 7.74
CA SER A 370 -13.83 0.14 8.53
C SER A 370 -12.73 0.80 7.72
N TYR A 371 -12.99 0.96 6.41
CA TYR A 371 -12.14 1.75 5.53
C TYR A 371 -12.04 3.19 6.04
N GLY A 372 -10.82 3.72 6.12
CA GLY A 372 -10.55 5.07 6.56
C GLY A 372 -10.53 5.29 8.06
N ILE A 373 -10.59 4.24 8.87
CA ILE A 373 -10.50 4.34 10.33
C ILE A 373 -9.03 4.27 10.79
N GLY A 374 -8.67 5.18 11.70
CA GLY A 374 -7.43 5.08 12.44
C GLY A 374 -6.20 5.32 11.57
N PRO A 375 -5.01 4.91 12.02
CA PRO A 375 -3.78 5.27 11.33
C PRO A 375 -3.60 4.56 9.98
N TYR A 376 -4.20 3.39 9.79
CA TYR A 376 -4.10 2.61 8.55
C TYR A 376 -5.33 2.78 7.64
N ILE A 377 -5.51 3.99 7.13
CA ILE A 377 -6.71 4.46 6.42
C ILE A 377 -7.15 3.52 5.27
N THR A 378 -6.23 3.00 4.43
CA THR A 378 -6.63 2.25 3.21
C THR A 378 -6.21 0.79 3.18
N SER A 379 -5.60 0.29 4.26
CA SER A 379 -5.10 -1.09 4.35
C SER A 379 -4.92 -1.46 5.81
N GLN A 380 -6.03 -1.85 6.44
CA GLN A 380 -6.02 -2.22 7.86
C GLN A 380 -5.08 -3.39 8.11
N VAL A 381 -4.48 -3.41 9.30
CA VAL A 381 -3.56 -4.46 9.71
C VAL A 381 -4.27 -5.36 10.70
N THR A 382 -4.37 -6.64 10.36
CA THR A 382 -4.99 -7.61 11.27
C THR A 382 -4.14 -7.71 12.54
N PRO A 383 -4.72 -7.59 13.74
CA PRO A 383 -3.98 -7.70 15.00
C PRO A 383 -3.33 -9.08 15.15
N SER A 384 -2.23 -9.14 15.88
CA SER A 384 -1.55 -10.40 16.20
C SER A 384 -2.00 -10.94 17.56
N GLY A 385 -2.25 -12.24 17.67
CA GLY A 385 -2.69 -12.85 18.92
C GLY A 385 -4.13 -12.48 19.30
N SER A 386 -4.45 -12.62 20.58
CA SER A 386 -5.80 -12.34 21.10
C SER A 386 -5.78 -11.71 22.49
N PHE A 387 -6.76 -10.86 22.76
CA PHE A 387 -6.96 -10.30 24.10
C PHE A 387 -8.19 -10.92 24.74
N GLN A 388 -8.05 -11.43 25.96
CA GLN A 388 -9.20 -11.87 26.74
C GLN A 388 -9.90 -10.66 27.33
N PRO A 389 -11.20 -10.43 27.05
CA PRO A 389 -11.90 -9.26 27.56
C PRO A 389 -11.84 -9.17 29.08
N VAL A 390 -11.60 -7.95 29.58
CA VAL A 390 -11.52 -7.68 31.03
C VAL A 390 -12.69 -6.81 31.46
N VAL A 391 -13.18 -6.99 32.70
CA VAL A 391 -14.19 -6.12 33.28
C VAL A 391 -13.52 -5.16 34.25
N VAL A 392 -13.69 -3.87 34.01
CA VAL A 392 -13.22 -2.80 34.89
C VAL A 392 -14.42 -2.13 35.56
N THR A 393 -14.22 -1.61 36.77
CA THR A 393 -15.21 -0.77 37.45
C THR A 393 -14.67 0.64 37.48
N VAL A 394 -15.46 1.61 37.00
CA VAL A 394 -15.07 3.01 36.94
C VAL A 394 -16.15 3.91 37.53
N SER A 395 -15.74 5.05 38.07
CA SER A 395 -16.59 6.10 38.63
C SER A 395 -16.50 7.38 37.81
N LYS A 396 -17.48 8.28 37.95
CA LYS A 396 -17.39 9.62 37.33
C LYS A 396 -16.16 10.37 37.85
N GLY A 397 -15.36 10.93 36.97
CA GLY A 397 -14.09 11.57 37.32
C GLY A 397 -12.90 10.63 37.40
N GLU A 398 -13.09 9.32 37.26
CA GLU A 398 -12.00 8.34 37.33
C GLU A 398 -11.22 8.27 36.02
N ASP A 399 -9.89 8.20 36.17
CA ASP A 399 -8.93 7.94 35.09
C ASP A 399 -8.20 6.63 35.39
N LEU A 400 -8.54 5.58 34.65
CA LEU A 400 -8.06 4.22 34.87
C LEU A 400 -7.09 3.79 33.76
N ALA A 401 -5.87 3.45 34.13
CA ALA A 401 -4.91 2.82 33.25
C ALA A 401 -5.15 1.30 33.16
N GLN A 402 -5.28 0.78 31.94
CA GLN A 402 -5.49 -0.64 31.65
C GLN A 402 -4.86 -1.00 30.30
N ASP A 403 -3.73 -1.69 30.31
CA ASP A 403 -3.11 -2.18 29.08
C ASP A 403 -3.82 -3.43 28.54
N ALA A 404 -3.68 -3.67 27.23
CA ALA A 404 -4.16 -4.85 26.53
C ALA A 404 -2.99 -5.65 25.97
N LEU A 405 -2.57 -6.69 26.69
CA LEU A 405 -1.51 -7.60 26.24
C LEU A 405 -2.11 -8.66 25.30
N MET A 406 -1.71 -8.64 24.03
CA MET A 406 -2.20 -9.59 23.04
C MET A 406 -1.49 -10.94 23.21
N LEU A 407 -2.17 -11.89 23.86
CA LEU A 407 -1.63 -13.22 24.14
C LEU A 407 -1.49 -14.02 22.84
N GLY A 408 -0.34 -14.69 22.70
CA GLY A 408 -0.02 -15.46 21.49
C GLY A 408 0.25 -14.60 20.26
N SER A 409 0.51 -13.30 20.44
CA SER A 409 0.98 -12.46 19.34
C SER A 409 2.35 -12.90 18.85
N ALA A 410 2.69 -12.50 17.63
CA ALA A 410 4.01 -12.69 17.07
C ALA A 410 5.08 -12.14 18.02
N VAL A 411 6.18 -12.88 18.11
CA VAL A 411 7.39 -12.45 18.79
C VAL A 411 8.39 -12.10 17.71
N THR A 412 9.12 -11.00 17.90
CA THR A 412 10.23 -10.59 17.03
C THR A 412 11.13 -11.80 16.79
N ALA A 413 11.10 -12.33 15.56
CA ALA A 413 11.95 -13.45 15.20
C ALA A 413 13.39 -12.96 15.14
N ALA A 414 14.33 -13.77 15.62
CA ALA A 414 15.74 -13.52 15.34
C ALA A 414 15.95 -13.74 13.84
N ASP A 415 16.08 -12.65 13.08
CA ASP A 415 16.45 -12.73 11.67
C ASP A 415 17.94 -13.09 11.58
N GLY A 416 18.25 -14.17 10.85
CA GLY A 416 19.62 -14.63 10.64
C GLY A 416 20.50 -13.65 9.87
N PHE A 417 19.91 -12.62 9.26
CA PHE A 417 20.61 -11.59 8.50
C PHE A 417 20.71 -10.24 9.23
N GLN A 418 19.95 -10.01 10.30
CA GLN A 418 19.92 -8.71 10.99
C GLN A 418 21.08 -8.51 11.99
N PRO A 419 21.46 -7.24 12.26
CA PRO A 419 20.93 -6.02 11.63
C PRO A 419 21.50 -5.85 10.22
N THR A 420 20.64 -5.44 9.27
CA THR A 420 21.08 -4.96 7.96
C THR A 420 20.81 -3.46 7.88
N THR A 421 21.68 -2.73 7.19
CA THR A 421 21.46 -1.30 6.93
C THR A 421 21.77 -0.98 5.48
N TYR A 422 21.34 0.20 5.03
CA TYR A 422 21.71 0.66 3.69
C TYR A 422 23.24 0.63 3.49
N SER A 423 24.01 1.05 4.50
CA SER A 423 25.48 1.10 4.42
C SER A 423 26.14 -0.27 4.63
N GLU A 424 25.50 -1.16 5.38
CA GLU A 424 25.99 -2.50 5.69
C GLU A 424 24.92 -3.55 5.32
N PRO A 425 24.71 -3.82 4.02
CA PRO A 425 23.75 -4.83 3.58
C PRO A 425 24.29 -6.24 3.80
N ALA A 426 23.40 -7.21 4.06
CA ALA A 426 23.76 -8.62 4.14
C ALA A 426 24.01 -9.24 2.75
N PRO A 427 24.90 -10.23 2.59
CA PRO A 427 25.01 -10.95 1.33
C PRO A 427 23.76 -11.78 1.05
N LEU A 428 23.27 -11.78 -0.19
CA LEU A 428 22.16 -12.66 -0.58
C LEU A 428 22.57 -14.14 -0.50
N PRO A 429 21.69 -15.03 -0.01
CA PRO A 429 21.97 -16.46 0.01
C PRO A 429 22.02 -17.01 -1.42
N ALA A 430 22.91 -17.97 -1.67
CA ALA A 430 23.06 -18.59 -2.99
C ALA A 430 21.79 -19.33 -3.46
N SER A 431 20.93 -19.80 -2.53
CA SER A 431 19.60 -20.33 -2.85
C SER A 431 18.71 -19.32 -3.56
N GLY A 432 19.00 -18.01 -3.39
CA GLY A 432 18.17 -16.91 -3.84
C GLY A 432 16.83 -16.85 -3.10
N GLU A 433 16.65 -17.53 -1.98
CA GLU A 433 15.42 -17.55 -1.17
C GLU A 433 15.75 -17.37 0.31
N TRP A 434 14.95 -16.55 1.00
CA TRP A 434 15.07 -16.32 2.44
C TRP A 434 13.73 -15.87 3.06
N ILE A 435 13.66 -15.99 4.38
CA ILE A 435 12.58 -15.45 5.22
C ILE A 435 13.21 -14.46 6.17
N ALA A 436 12.57 -13.31 6.34
CA ALA A 436 12.99 -12.22 7.18
C ALA A 436 11.76 -11.45 7.70
N THR A 437 11.99 -10.45 8.54
CA THR A 437 10.95 -9.70 9.25
C THR A 437 11.31 -8.23 9.33
N LEU A 438 10.36 -7.34 9.04
CA LEU A 438 10.51 -5.90 9.25
C LEU A 438 10.19 -5.58 10.72
N ASN A 439 11.21 -5.68 11.58
CA ASN A 439 11.10 -5.63 13.03
C ASN A 439 11.26 -4.21 13.58
N GLY A 440 10.16 -3.66 14.09
CA GLY A 440 10.17 -2.34 14.70
C GLY A 440 9.95 -1.23 13.69
N TYR A 441 9.50 -0.09 14.19
CA TYR A 441 9.04 0.99 13.34
C TYR A 441 10.14 1.52 12.41
N GLY A 442 9.85 1.66 11.12
CA GLY A 442 10.80 2.17 10.13
C GLY A 442 11.86 1.17 9.66
N ASP A 443 11.75 -0.10 10.04
CA ASP A 443 12.70 -1.13 9.62
C ASP A 443 12.66 -1.37 8.10
N ALA A 444 13.84 -1.60 7.54
CA ALA A 444 14.04 -1.92 6.13
C ALA A 444 15.26 -2.82 6.00
N ASP A 445 15.09 -3.95 5.31
CA ASP A 445 16.16 -4.90 5.10
C ASP A 445 16.91 -4.61 3.81
N TYR A 446 18.24 -4.76 3.85
CA TYR A 446 19.11 -4.56 2.71
C TYR A 446 20.03 -5.75 2.48
N PHE A 447 20.05 -6.21 1.23
CA PHE A 447 20.87 -7.31 0.77
C PHE A 447 21.72 -6.90 -0.43
N TRP A 448 22.82 -7.61 -0.70
CA TRP A 448 23.66 -7.34 -1.88
C TRP A 448 24.08 -8.59 -2.64
N PHE A 449 24.38 -8.40 -3.93
CA PHE A 449 24.97 -9.41 -4.81
C PHE A 449 25.80 -8.75 -5.93
N ASN A 450 26.67 -9.52 -6.58
CA ASN A 450 27.38 -9.08 -7.78
C ASN A 450 26.54 -9.38 -9.03
N GLY A 451 26.39 -8.38 -9.90
CA GLY A 451 25.67 -8.49 -11.16
C GLY A 451 26.51 -8.10 -12.37
N GLN A 452 26.11 -8.57 -13.54
CA GLN A 452 26.72 -8.30 -14.84
C GLN A 452 25.78 -7.47 -15.70
N ALA A 453 26.35 -6.61 -16.53
CA ALA A 453 25.60 -5.89 -17.55
C ALA A 453 24.92 -6.86 -18.54
N ASN A 454 23.84 -6.41 -19.16
CA ASN A 454 23.05 -7.20 -20.13
C ASN A 454 22.44 -8.46 -19.50
N ARG A 455 22.02 -8.35 -18.24
CA ARG A 455 21.24 -9.36 -17.52
C ARG A 455 19.94 -8.78 -17.04
N SER A 456 18.89 -9.58 -16.97
CA SER A 456 17.67 -9.24 -16.21
C SER A 456 17.49 -10.18 -15.02
N LEU A 457 16.68 -9.76 -14.06
CA LEU A 457 16.31 -10.55 -12.89
C LEU A 457 14.89 -10.20 -12.43
N SER A 458 14.33 -11.10 -11.63
CA SER A 458 13.11 -10.85 -10.87
C SER A 458 13.41 -10.99 -9.37
N VAL A 459 12.92 -10.04 -8.56
CA VAL A 459 12.83 -10.15 -7.10
C VAL A 459 11.36 -10.24 -6.73
N GLN A 460 10.99 -11.26 -5.97
CA GLN A 460 9.64 -11.50 -5.47
C GLN A 460 9.66 -11.44 -3.95
N VAL A 461 8.75 -10.68 -3.35
CA VAL A 461 8.59 -10.60 -1.89
C VAL A 461 7.13 -10.88 -1.56
N LYS A 462 6.91 -11.93 -0.77
CA LYS A 462 5.60 -12.36 -0.31
C LYS A 462 5.43 -12.03 1.15
N SER A 463 4.42 -11.23 1.50
CA SER A 463 4.04 -10.95 2.88
C SER A 463 3.41 -12.18 3.53
N LEU A 464 3.73 -12.43 4.80
CA LEU A 464 3.31 -13.62 5.55
C LEU A 464 2.55 -13.23 6.82
N ASP A 465 1.58 -14.05 7.21
CA ASP A 465 0.95 -14.02 8.53
C ASP A 465 1.75 -14.82 9.57
N GLU A 466 1.25 -14.87 10.80
CA GLU A 466 1.87 -15.60 11.90
C GLU A 466 1.92 -17.12 11.70
N SER A 467 1.12 -17.65 10.78
CA SER A 467 1.14 -19.06 10.36
C SER A 467 2.06 -19.29 9.15
N SER A 468 2.84 -18.28 8.74
CA SER A 468 3.69 -18.30 7.54
C SER A 468 2.91 -18.53 6.23
N VAL A 469 1.64 -18.11 6.20
CA VAL A 469 0.79 -18.15 5.01
C VAL A 469 0.77 -16.77 4.35
N ALA A 470 0.67 -16.75 3.02
CA ALA A 470 0.59 -15.50 2.26
C ALA A 470 -0.58 -14.63 2.75
N THR A 471 -0.36 -13.33 2.91
CA THR A 471 -1.39 -12.38 3.36
C THR A 471 -1.21 -11.00 2.72
N GLU A 472 -2.27 -10.20 2.74
CA GLU A 472 -2.27 -8.77 2.38
C GLU A 472 -2.62 -7.88 3.58
N GLU A 473 -2.82 -8.47 4.76
CA GLU A 473 -3.30 -7.81 5.98
C GLU A 473 -2.17 -7.53 7.00
N LYS A 474 -0.90 -7.67 6.59
CA LYS A 474 0.29 -7.47 7.44
C LYS A 474 1.26 -6.47 6.82
N ALA A 475 2.50 -6.88 6.52
CA ALA A 475 3.47 -6.08 5.80
C ALA A 475 2.98 -5.83 4.37
N ARG A 476 3.29 -4.64 3.83
CA ARG A 476 3.04 -4.22 2.45
C ARG A 476 4.38 -4.02 1.74
N PRO A 477 5.02 -5.08 1.22
CA PRO A 477 6.41 -5.01 0.80
C PRO A 477 6.60 -4.10 -0.42
N MET A 478 7.58 -3.23 -0.34
CA MET A 478 8.15 -2.46 -1.44
C MET A 478 9.57 -2.96 -1.72
N ILE A 479 9.94 -3.10 -2.99
CA ILE A 479 11.26 -3.59 -3.39
C ILE A 479 11.98 -2.48 -4.14
N GLY A 480 13.20 -2.17 -3.72
CA GLY A 480 14.08 -1.20 -4.37
C GLY A 480 15.43 -1.82 -4.74
N MET A 481 16.06 -1.30 -5.79
CA MET A 481 17.40 -1.65 -6.20
C MET A 481 18.28 -0.43 -6.48
N TRP A 482 19.52 -0.53 -6.03
CA TRP A 482 20.57 0.49 -6.16
C TRP A 482 21.88 -0.15 -6.62
N ALA A 483 22.79 0.64 -7.18
CA ALA A 483 24.19 0.25 -7.17
C ALA A 483 24.69 0.28 -5.73
N LEU A 484 25.59 -0.63 -5.35
CA LEU A 484 26.13 -0.65 -3.98
C LEU A 484 26.88 0.65 -3.62
N SER A 485 27.40 1.34 -4.64
CA SER A 485 28.07 2.64 -4.53
C SER A 485 27.13 3.84 -4.32
N ASP A 486 25.83 3.68 -4.52
CA ASP A 486 24.88 4.78 -4.35
C ASP A 486 24.86 5.21 -2.87
N PRO A 487 24.90 6.52 -2.58
CA PRO A 487 24.90 7.02 -1.21
C PRO A 487 23.52 6.89 -0.55
N PRO A 488 23.45 6.81 0.79
CA PRO A 488 22.19 6.83 1.53
C PRO A 488 21.30 8.04 1.16
N GLY A 489 20.00 7.83 1.10
CA GLY A 489 19.01 8.85 0.70
C GLY A 489 18.76 8.95 -0.81
N THR A 490 19.55 8.26 -1.64
CA THR A 490 19.27 8.14 -3.08
C THR A 490 18.03 7.27 -3.30
N LEU A 491 17.08 7.73 -4.11
CA LEU A 491 15.95 6.90 -4.52
C LEU A 491 16.42 5.68 -5.32
N ALA A 492 15.67 4.59 -5.23
CA ALA A 492 15.98 3.37 -5.98
C ALA A 492 15.98 3.64 -7.49
N SER A 493 16.99 3.13 -8.20
CA SER A 493 17.04 3.22 -9.67
C SER A 493 16.01 2.31 -10.33
N ALA A 494 15.66 1.21 -9.66
CA ALA A 494 14.54 0.35 -10.02
C ALA A 494 13.74 0.02 -8.77
N SER A 495 12.43 0.20 -8.81
CA SER A 495 11.55 -0.06 -7.67
C SER A 495 10.18 -0.53 -8.11
N THR A 496 9.47 -1.20 -7.21
CA THR A 496 8.05 -1.48 -7.42
C THR A 496 7.20 -0.21 -7.30
N PRO A 497 6.16 -0.05 -8.14
CA PRO A 497 5.29 1.13 -8.08
C PRO A 497 4.30 1.08 -6.92
N ALA A 498 3.95 -0.11 -6.44
CA ALA A 498 3.01 -0.35 -5.35
C ALA A 498 3.30 -1.71 -4.68
N PRO A 499 2.88 -1.93 -3.42
CA PRO A 499 2.89 -3.25 -2.82
C PRO A 499 1.85 -4.15 -3.51
N PHE A 500 2.05 -5.46 -3.43
CA PHE A 500 1.18 -6.47 -4.04
C PHE A 500 0.98 -6.28 -5.55
N SER A 501 2.03 -5.84 -6.24
CA SER A 501 2.03 -5.53 -7.68
C SER A 501 1.90 -6.74 -8.62
N SER A 502 1.79 -7.96 -8.09
CA SER A 502 1.71 -9.19 -8.87
C SER A 502 0.33 -9.86 -8.78
N PHE A 503 0.04 -10.80 -9.69
CA PHE A 503 -1.18 -11.62 -9.63
C PHE A 503 -1.13 -12.73 -8.58
N THR A 504 -0.03 -12.87 -7.84
CA THR A 504 0.08 -13.85 -6.75
C THR A 504 -0.30 -13.15 -5.44
N PHE A 505 -1.30 -13.69 -4.74
CA PHE A 505 -1.80 -13.14 -3.48
C PHE A 505 -0.67 -12.86 -2.48
N GLY A 506 -0.65 -11.65 -1.90
CA GLY A 506 0.35 -11.21 -0.94
C GLY A 506 1.75 -10.96 -1.52
N MET A 507 1.94 -10.99 -2.84
CA MET A 507 3.27 -10.88 -3.47
C MET A 507 3.47 -9.57 -4.24
N THR A 508 4.56 -8.89 -3.92
CA THR A 508 5.16 -7.80 -4.69
C THR A 508 6.27 -8.37 -5.57
N GLN A 509 6.39 -7.91 -6.82
CA GLN A 509 7.47 -8.32 -7.73
C GLN A 509 8.13 -7.11 -8.40
N LEU A 510 9.46 -7.11 -8.44
CA LEU A 510 10.31 -6.20 -9.19
C LEU A 510 11.04 -6.98 -10.29
N ASP A 511 10.89 -6.54 -11.53
CA ASP A 511 11.69 -7.01 -12.67
C ASP A 511 12.67 -5.90 -13.07
N ALA A 512 13.96 -6.23 -13.16
CA ALA A 512 15.00 -5.25 -13.42
C ALA A 512 15.99 -5.70 -14.50
N MET A 513 16.54 -4.74 -15.25
CA MET A 513 17.63 -4.95 -16.20
C MET A 513 18.91 -4.30 -15.67
N LEU A 514 19.97 -5.08 -15.57
CA LEU A 514 21.29 -4.62 -15.15
C LEU A 514 22.05 -4.06 -16.36
N LEU A 515 22.33 -2.76 -16.31
CA LEU A 515 23.05 -2.05 -17.36
C LEU A 515 24.57 -1.97 -17.12
N GLY A 516 25.02 -2.29 -15.90
CA GLY A 516 26.42 -2.24 -15.49
C GLY A 516 26.85 -3.53 -14.80
N THR A 517 28.15 -3.79 -14.80
CA THR A 517 28.77 -4.90 -14.06
C THR A 517 29.33 -4.37 -12.75
N THR A 518 28.65 -4.61 -11.64
CA THR A 518 28.98 -4.08 -10.32
C THR A 518 28.24 -4.87 -9.23
N ALA A 519 28.46 -4.52 -7.97
CA ALA A 519 27.60 -4.96 -6.87
C ALA A 519 26.32 -4.11 -6.81
N PHE A 520 25.20 -4.78 -6.59
CA PHE A 520 23.88 -4.17 -6.43
C PHE A 520 23.34 -4.43 -5.03
N ARG A 521 22.53 -3.49 -4.56
CA ARG A 521 21.77 -3.59 -3.32
C ARG A 521 20.30 -3.82 -3.65
N VAL A 522 19.65 -4.75 -2.95
CA VAL A 522 18.20 -4.97 -2.93
C VAL A 522 17.70 -4.54 -1.57
N GLY A 523 16.71 -3.66 -1.51
CA GLY A 523 16.08 -3.22 -0.27
C GLY A 523 14.62 -3.64 -0.23
N ILE A 524 14.16 -4.05 0.94
CA ILE A 524 12.77 -4.44 1.21
C ILE A 524 12.29 -3.60 2.39
N ALA A 525 11.19 -2.87 2.20
CA ALA A 525 10.57 -2.05 3.25
C ALA A 525 9.05 -2.20 3.22
N ASP A 526 8.37 -1.80 4.30
CA ASP A 526 6.93 -1.63 4.27
C ASP A 526 6.56 -0.33 3.52
N ALA A 527 5.51 -0.37 2.70
CA ALA A 527 5.06 0.78 1.92
C ALA A 527 4.76 2.03 2.77
N ARG A 528 4.39 1.85 4.04
CA ARG A 528 4.10 2.93 5.00
C ARG A 528 5.33 3.39 5.77
N GLY A 529 6.48 2.71 5.66
CA GLY A 529 7.62 2.92 6.55
C GLY A 529 7.37 2.45 7.97
N ASP A 530 6.48 1.47 8.13
CA ASP A 530 6.15 0.84 9.40
C ASP A 530 7.01 -0.41 9.63
N GLY A 531 6.92 -1.03 10.80
CA GLY A 531 7.49 -2.34 11.07
C GLY A 531 7.05 -2.89 12.41
N ARG A 532 6.72 -4.18 12.44
CA ARG A 532 6.08 -4.85 13.57
C ARG A 532 6.59 -6.30 13.70
N PRO A 533 6.51 -6.91 14.89
CA PRO A 533 6.95 -8.30 15.08
C PRO A 533 6.20 -9.32 14.22
N ASP A 534 5.01 -8.98 13.69
CA ASP A 534 4.21 -9.80 12.79
C ASP A 534 4.39 -9.45 11.30
N TYR A 535 5.41 -8.66 10.93
CA TYR A 535 5.71 -8.28 9.55
C TYR A 535 6.76 -9.20 8.92
N ALA A 536 6.43 -10.49 8.87
CA ALA A 536 7.27 -11.48 8.21
C ALA A 536 7.07 -11.46 6.69
N TYR A 537 8.13 -11.78 5.95
CA TYR A 537 8.06 -11.97 4.51
C TYR A 537 8.95 -13.12 4.05
N HIS A 538 8.57 -13.73 2.93
CA HIS A 538 9.41 -14.66 2.16
C HIS A 538 9.85 -13.97 0.87
N ALA A 539 11.15 -13.82 0.70
CA ALA A 539 11.73 -13.18 -0.47
C ALA A 539 12.50 -14.18 -1.34
N ARG A 540 12.52 -13.87 -2.63
CA ARG A 540 13.22 -14.65 -3.64
C ARG A 540 13.80 -13.76 -4.73
N ILE A 541 14.96 -14.12 -5.24
CA ILE A 541 15.56 -13.56 -6.45
C ILE A 541 15.81 -14.67 -7.48
N LEU A 542 15.56 -14.40 -8.75
CA LEU A 542 15.98 -15.25 -9.87
C LEU A 542 16.93 -14.45 -10.77
N TYR A 543 18.19 -14.84 -10.82
CA TYR A 543 19.24 -14.13 -11.55
C TYR A 543 20.26 -15.08 -12.16
N GLY A 544 20.44 -15.03 -13.48
CA GLY A 544 21.52 -15.69 -14.21
C GLY A 544 22.69 -14.75 -14.46
N ASP A 545 23.89 -15.16 -14.07
CA ASP A 545 25.09 -14.31 -14.06
C ASP A 545 26.04 -14.65 -15.21
N THR A 546 26.67 -15.83 -15.17
CA THR A 546 27.66 -16.26 -16.16
C THR A 546 27.31 -17.61 -16.77
N ALA A 547 27.78 -17.82 -18.01
CA ALA A 547 27.66 -19.09 -18.73
C ALA A 547 29.05 -19.59 -19.13
N ALA A 548 29.31 -20.87 -18.92
CA ALA A 548 30.59 -21.51 -19.19
C ALA A 548 30.38 -22.89 -19.86
N PRO A 549 31.08 -23.17 -20.98
CA PRO A 549 31.99 -22.29 -21.71
C PRO A 549 31.25 -21.13 -22.41
N ARG A 550 31.96 -20.02 -22.68
CA ARG A 550 31.37 -18.84 -23.37
C ARG A 550 31.06 -19.08 -24.85
N ARG A 551 31.60 -20.15 -25.44
CA ARG A 551 31.41 -20.53 -26.84
C ARG A 551 31.15 -22.03 -26.94
N VAL A 552 30.14 -22.41 -27.72
CA VAL A 552 29.64 -23.79 -27.88
C VAL A 552 29.33 -24.09 -29.35
N SER A 553 29.17 -25.36 -29.70
CA SER A 553 28.83 -25.78 -31.07
C SER A 553 27.43 -25.34 -31.48
N ALA A 554 27.27 -24.84 -32.72
CA ALA A 554 25.97 -24.56 -33.33
C ALA A 554 25.12 -25.82 -33.52
N LEU A 555 25.74 -26.99 -33.58
CA LEU A 555 25.07 -28.30 -33.67
C LEU A 555 24.31 -28.68 -32.38
N GLY A 556 24.61 -28.02 -31.26
CA GLY A 556 24.10 -28.42 -29.94
C GLY A 556 24.83 -29.62 -29.34
N GLY A 557 24.33 -30.13 -28.22
CA GLY A 557 24.89 -31.29 -27.52
C GLY A 557 26.04 -30.96 -26.56
N SER A 558 26.45 -29.70 -26.46
CA SER A 558 27.55 -29.29 -25.57
C SER A 558 27.04 -29.05 -24.14
N PRO A 559 27.74 -29.50 -23.09
CA PRO A 559 27.36 -29.14 -21.73
C PRO A 559 27.58 -27.64 -21.50
N LEU A 560 26.55 -26.96 -20.99
CA LEU A 560 26.62 -25.55 -20.60
C LEU A 560 26.26 -25.41 -19.13
N ILE A 561 27.15 -24.79 -18.37
CA ILE A 561 26.95 -24.44 -16.97
C ILE A 561 26.57 -22.98 -16.88
N VAL A 562 25.49 -22.67 -16.18
CA VAL A 562 25.09 -21.31 -15.83
C VAL A 562 25.22 -21.13 -14.33
N THR A 563 25.88 -20.05 -13.89
CA THR A 563 25.95 -19.65 -12.48
C THR A 563 25.02 -18.48 -12.22
N GLY A 564 24.48 -18.38 -11.00
CA GLY A 564 23.51 -17.35 -10.65
C GLY A 564 22.99 -17.47 -9.23
N LEU A 565 21.76 -16.98 -9.01
CA LEU A 565 21.01 -17.02 -7.76
C LEU A 565 19.58 -17.50 -8.06
N GLY A 566 18.97 -18.24 -7.12
CA GLY A 566 17.55 -18.60 -7.23
C GLY A 566 17.24 -19.85 -8.04
N PHE A 567 18.26 -20.66 -8.35
CA PHE A 567 18.12 -21.80 -9.23
C PHE A 567 17.55 -23.04 -8.53
N ARG A 568 16.58 -23.69 -9.18
CA ARG A 568 15.85 -24.85 -8.65
C ARG A 568 15.41 -25.81 -9.78
N PRO A 569 15.17 -27.09 -9.48
CA PRO A 569 14.94 -28.12 -10.51
C PRO A 569 13.74 -27.88 -11.45
N GLU A 570 12.72 -27.14 -11.01
CA GLU A 570 11.49 -26.86 -11.74
C GLU A 570 11.59 -25.68 -12.73
N LEU A 571 12.75 -25.02 -12.80
CA LEU A 571 12.95 -23.91 -13.73
C LEU A 571 12.89 -24.38 -15.19
N LYS A 572 12.38 -23.49 -16.04
CA LYS A 572 12.43 -23.62 -17.50
C LYS A 572 13.62 -22.83 -18.00
N VAL A 573 14.37 -23.43 -18.92
CA VAL A 573 15.48 -22.75 -19.61
C VAL A 573 15.28 -22.85 -21.11
N SER A 574 15.60 -21.77 -21.81
CA SER A 574 15.74 -21.77 -23.26
C SER A 574 17.02 -21.05 -23.67
N VAL A 575 17.62 -21.50 -24.77
CA VAL A 575 18.81 -20.89 -25.35
C VAL A 575 18.56 -20.58 -26.81
N GLY A 576 18.76 -19.32 -27.21
CA GLY A 576 18.41 -18.85 -28.55
C GLY A 576 16.91 -19.02 -28.88
N GLY A 577 16.04 -19.05 -27.86
CA GLY A 577 14.61 -19.31 -27.99
C GLY A 577 14.22 -20.80 -28.04
N VAL A 578 15.18 -21.72 -28.00
CA VAL A 578 14.91 -23.18 -28.01
C VAL A 578 14.90 -23.71 -26.57
N PRO A 579 13.81 -24.31 -26.08
CA PRO A 579 13.75 -24.92 -24.75
C PRO A 579 14.78 -26.03 -24.56
N VAL A 580 15.35 -26.15 -23.36
CA VAL A 580 16.28 -27.22 -22.98
C VAL A 580 15.79 -27.94 -21.73
N THR A 581 16.19 -29.20 -21.60
CA THR A 581 15.97 -29.98 -20.37
C THR A 581 17.18 -29.83 -19.46
N LEU A 582 16.93 -29.50 -18.19
CA LEU A 582 17.96 -29.42 -17.17
C LEU A 582 18.51 -30.82 -16.85
N LEU A 583 19.84 -30.94 -16.83
CA LEU A 583 20.55 -32.13 -16.37
C LEU A 583 20.74 -32.07 -14.85
N SER A 584 21.01 -30.88 -14.30
CA SER A 584 21.01 -30.62 -12.86
C SER A 584 20.71 -29.15 -12.56
N ALA A 585 20.14 -28.91 -11.39
CA ALA A 585 19.94 -27.57 -10.83
C ALA A 585 20.22 -27.58 -9.33
N ALA A 586 20.98 -26.59 -8.87
CA ALA A 586 21.23 -26.27 -7.48
C ALA A 586 21.18 -24.75 -7.31
N GLY A 587 20.98 -24.23 -6.09
CA GLY A 587 20.71 -22.80 -5.82
C GLY A 587 21.49 -21.77 -6.66
N GLY A 588 22.78 -22.02 -6.89
CA GLY A 588 23.65 -21.14 -7.69
C GLY A 588 24.15 -21.70 -9.02
N GLN A 589 23.70 -22.88 -9.47
CA GLN A 589 24.17 -23.50 -10.71
C GLN A 589 23.10 -24.29 -11.47
N LEU A 590 23.02 -24.09 -12.79
CA LEU A 590 22.29 -24.93 -13.73
C LEU A 590 23.27 -25.64 -14.67
N LEU A 591 22.97 -26.88 -15.04
CA LEU A 591 23.66 -27.63 -16.08
C LEU A 591 22.63 -28.18 -17.06
N PHE A 592 22.87 -27.98 -18.35
CA PHE A 592 22.06 -28.58 -19.42
C PHE A 592 22.90 -28.79 -20.67
N SER A 593 22.35 -29.56 -21.62
CA SER A 593 22.94 -29.71 -22.95
C SER A 593 22.39 -28.65 -23.89
N THR A 594 23.25 -27.97 -24.65
CA THR A 594 22.84 -26.92 -25.57
C THR A 594 21.97 -27.47 -26.71
N PRO A 595 20.94 -26.73 -27.15
CA PRO A 595 20.19 -27.10 -28.34
C PRO A 595 20.99 -26.73 -29.60
N ALA A 596 20.56 -27.23 -30.76
CA ALA A 596 21.05 -26.71 -32.03
C ALA A 596 20.51 -25.28 -32.25
N VAL A 597 21.40 -24.32 -32.46
CA VAL A 597 21.09 -22.90 -32.65
C VAL A 597 22.03 -22.35 -33.74
N ALA A 598 21.54 -21.40 -34.54
CA ALA A 598 22.36 -20.76 -35.56
C ALA A 598 23.60 -20.07 -34.98
N ASP A 599 24.63 -19.94 -35.81
CA ASP A 599 25.87 -19.23 -35.46
C ASP A 599 25.59 -17.79 -35.00
N GLY A 600 26.29 -17.36 -33.94
CA GLY A 600 26.21 -16.02 -33.39
C GLY A 600 25.95 -15.98 -31.87
N LEU A 601 25.62 -14.78 -31.38
CA LEU A 601 25.30 -14.56 -29.97
C LEU A 601 23.89 -15.07 -29.66
N ALA A 602 23.77 -15.90 -28.63
CA ALA A 602 22.49 -16.40 -28.13
C ALA A 602 22.23 -15.87 -26.71
N ALA A 603 20.96 -15.59 -26.44
CA ALA A 603 20.49 -15.34 -25.09
C ALA A 603 20.18 -16.66 -24.39
N VAL A 604 20.41 -16.70 -23.07
CA VAL A 604 19.88 -17.73 -22.17
C VAL A 604 18.74 -17.12 -21.39
N VAL A 605 17.55 -17.70 -21.47
CA VAL A 605 16.37 -17.24 -20.71
C VAL A 605 16.02 -18.31 -19.71
N ILE A 606 15.95 -17.92 -18.44
CA ILE A 606 15.59 -18.76 -17.30
C ILE A 606 14.27 -18.21 -16.76
N SER A 607 13.31 -19.08 -16.51
CA SER A 607 12.03 -18.68 -15.92
C SER A 607 11.50 -19.73 -14.97
N ASP A 608 10.60 -19.31 -14.10
CA ASP A 608 9.79 -20.25 -13.33
C ASP A 608 8.90 -21.12 -14.22
N ALA A 609 8.43 -22.22 -13.63
CA ALA A 609 7.45 -23.10 -14.27
C ALA A 609 6.19 -22.33 -14.72
N ASP A 610 5.75 -21.32 -13.97
CA ASP A 610 4.61 -20.46 -14.29
C ASP A 610 4.98 -19.22 -15.12
N GLY A 611 6.27 -19.00 -15.38
CA GLY A 611 6.79 -17.88 -16.17
C GLY A 611 6.74 -16.51 -15.49
N LYS A 612 6.40 -16.43 -14.20
CA LYS A 612 6.24 -15.13 -13.51
C LYS A 612 7.58 -14.46 -13.17
N ALA A 613 8.52 -15.21 -12.61
CA ALA A 613 9.90 -14.74 -12.45
C ALA A 613 10.72 -15.14 -13.69
N THR A 614 11.54 -14.21 -14.19
CA THR A 614 12.41 -14.42 -15.35
C THR A 614 13.79 -13.80 -15.16
N SER A 615 14.80 -14.43 -15.76
CA SER A 615 16.13 -13.87 -15.90
C SER A 615 16.64 -14.14 -17.31
N THR A 616 17.02 -13.08 -18.01
CA THR A 616 17.55 -13.13 -19.37
C THR A 616 19.02 -12.74 -19.36
N MET A 617 19.84 -13.62 -19.90
CA MET A 617 21.26 -13.39 -20.13
C MET A 617 21.50 -13.08 -21.60
N SER A 618 21.43 -11.80 -21.96
CA SER A 618 21.57 -11.36 -23.36
C SER A 618 23.00 -11.54 -23.85
N GLY A 619 23.15 -12.22 -24.99
CA GLY A 619 24.46 -12.47 -25.62
C GLY A 619 25.45 -13.20 -24.72
N ALA A 620 24.97 -14.06 -23.82
CA ALA A 620 25.82 -14.71 -22.82
C ALA A 620 26.69 -15.83 -23.39
N VAL A 621 26.27 -16.42 -24.52
CA VAL A 621 26.92 -17.56 -25.15
C VAL A 621 27.03 -17.32 -26.65
N THR A 622 28.18 -17.65 -27.22
CA THR A 622 28.39 -17.67 -28.68
C THR A 622 28.20 -19.09 -29.20
N PHE A 623 27.30 -19.30 -30.16
CA PHE A 623 27.15 -20.56 -30.88
C PHE A 623 27.96 -20.50 -32.18
N GLY A 624 28.74 -21.54 -32.46
CA GLY A 624 29.53 -21.63 -33.70
C GLY A 624 30.42 -20.41 -33.93
N ALA A 625 30.35 -19.83 -35.12
CA ALA A 625 31.06 -18.61 -35.49
C ALA A 625 30.38 -17.33 -34.95
N ALA A 626 31.19 -16.38 -34.48
CA ALA A 626 30.81 -15.00 -34.23
C ALA A 626 30.94 -14.15 -35.50
N ALA A 627 30.36 -12.95 -35.49
CA ALA A 627 30.33 -12.06 -36.65
C ALA A 627 31.72 -11.55 -37.10
N ASP A 628 32.71 -11.55 -36.21
CA ASP A 628 34.09 -11.11 -36.42
C ASP A 628 35.08 -12.28 -36.63
N ASP A 629 34.59 -13.51 -36.61
CA ASP A 629 35.40 -14.67 -36.95
C ASP A 629 35.67 -14.75 -38.46
N SER A 630 36.74 -15.45 -38.84
CA SER A 630 37.17 -15.57 -40.23
C SER A 630 37.07 -17.01 -40.71
N ILE A 631 36.62 -17.17 -41.96
CA ILE A 631 36.68 -18.43 -42.70
C ILE A 631 37.81 -18.36 -43.72
N ARG A 632 38.71 -19.34 -43.69
CA ARG A 632 39.86 -19.42 -44.60
C ARG A 632 39.81 -20.72 -45.39
N LEU A 633 39.97 -20.62 -46.71
CA LEU A 633 40.16 -21.77 -47.58
C LEU A 633 41.56 -22.37 -47.35
N GLU A 634 41.61 -23.64 -46.95
CA GLU A 634 42.85 -24.40 -46.78
C GLU A 634 43.16 -25.26 -48.02
N GLN A 635 42.14 -25.85 -48.63
CA GLN A 635 42.25 -26.71 -49.81
C GLN A 635 40.96 -26.60 -50.63
N GLY A 636 41.04 -26.66 -51.97
CA GLY A 636 39.84 -26.56 -52.81
C GLY A 636 40.11 -26.52 -54.32
N SER A 637 41.36 -26.32 -54.73
CA SER A 637 41.76 -26.45 -56.13
C SER A 637 41.82 -27.92 -56.54
N ASN A 638 41.20 -28.24 -57.68
CA ASN A 638 41.22 -29.55 -58.30
C ASN A 638 41.77 -29.46 -59.74
N PRO A 639 42.54 -30.47 -60.21
CA PRO A 639 42.81 -30.62 -61.63
C PRO A 639 41.52 -30.95 -62.40
N GLY A 640 41.54 -30.79 -63.73
CA GLY A 640 40.39 -31.11 -64.58
C GLY A 640 39.90 -32.55 -64.33
N THR A 641 38.72 -32.68 -63.74
CA THR A 641 38.15 -33.96 -63.32
C THR A 641 36.98 -34.31 -64.25
N PRO A 642 36.95 -35.50 -64.88
CA PRO A 642 35.83 -35.93 -65.72
C PRO A 642 34.50 -35.97 -64.96
N VAL A 643 33.39 -35.66 -65.65
CA VAL A 643 32.04 -35.70 -65.09
C VAL A 643 31.72 -37.12 -64.60
N GLY A 644 31.19 -37.22 -63.38
CA GLY A 644 30.82 -38.50 -62.75
C GLY A 644 31.93 -39.19 -61.95
N ILE A 645 33.11 -38.57 -61.85
CA ILE A 645 34.23 -39.07 -61.03
C ILE A 645 34.44 -38.17 -59.82
N GLU A 646 34.83 -38.77 -58.70
CA GLU A 646 35.20 -38.03 -57.49
C GLU A 646 36.47 -37.18 -57.72
N ALA A 647 36.39 -35.88 -57.42
CA ALA A 647 37.53 -34.99 -57.52
C ALA A 647 38.63 -35.40 -56.51
N PRO A 648 39.93 -35.26 -56.81
CA PRO A 648 40.99 -35.76 -55.93
C PRO A 648 41.12 -34.99 -54.61
N ASN A 649 40.84 -33.68 -54.59
CA ASN A 649 40.95 -32.83 -53.41
C ASN A 649 39.57 -32.39 -52.91
N PRO A 650 39.23 -32.62 -51.63
CA PRO A 650 38.05 -32.00 -51.03
C PRO A 650 38.27 -30.49 -50.84
N ILE A 651 37.17 -29.75 -50.74
CA ILE A 651 37.20 -28.37 -50.26
C ILE A 651 37.33 -28.44 -48.74
N LYS A 652 38.40 -27.86 -48.19
CA LYS A 652 38.64 -27.73 -46.75
C LYS A 652 38.73 -26.27 -46.38
N VAL A 653 38.03 -25.91 -45.33
CA VAL A 653 38.08 -24.58 -44.74
C VAL A 653 38.43 -24.68 -43.26
N SER A 654 39.07 -23.64 -42.73
CA SER A 654 39.22 -23.43 -41.29
C SER A 654 38.47 -22.17 -40.86
N VAL A 655 37.67 -22.27 -39.81
CA VAL A 655 37.06 -21.13 -39.12
C VAL A 655 37.94 -20.80 -37.90
N ARG A 656 38.38 -19.54 -37.82
CA ARG A 656 39.21 -19.03 -36.73
C ARG A 656 38.58 -17.82 -36.10
N SER A 657 38.82 -17.64 -34.81
CA SER A 657 38.33 -16.49 -34.09
C SER A 657 38.94 -15.19 -34.63
N ALA A 658 38.41 -14.04 -34.19
CA ALA A 658 38.90 -12.71 -34.55
C ALA A 658 40.41 -12.51 -34.30
N ASP A 659 41.03 -13.28 -33.40
CA ASP A 659 42.49 -13.29 -33.18
C ASP A 659 43.30 -13.93 -34.34
N GLY A 660 42.62 -14.50 -35.33
CA GLY A 660 43.20 -15.15 -36.51
C GLY A 660 43.90 -16.48 -36.23
N SER A 661 43.88 -16.99 -35.00
CA SER A 661 44.67 -18.16 -34.59
C SER A 661 43.85 -19.21 -33.85
N THR A 662 42.91 -18.84 -32.99
CA THR A 662 42.09 -19.76 -32.20
C THR A 662 41.07 -20.46 -33.08
N PRO A 663 41.07 -21.81 -33.17
CA PRO A 663 40.05 -22.54 -33.91
C PRO A 663 38.65 -22.36 -33.33
N VAL A 664 37.64 -22.29 -34.20
CA VAL A 664 36.23 -22.23 -33.79
C VAL A 664 35.57 -23.58 -34.04
N PRO A 665 35.41 -24.43 -33.02
CA PRO A 665 34.71 -25.70 -33.16
C PRO A 665 33.19 -25.50 -33.27
N GLY A 666 32.54 -26.33 -34.09
CA GLY A 666 31.09 -26.34 -34.26
C GLY A 666 30.50 -25.15 -35.04
N ALA A 667 31.31 -24.36 -35.75
CA ALA A 667 30.84 -23.31 -36.65
C ALA A 667 30.16 -23.90 -37.88
N SER A 668 29.07 -23.28 -38.33
CA SER A 668 28.33 -23.69 -39.51
C SER A 668 29.03 -23.20 -40.78
N VAL A 669 29.41 -24.15 -41.65
CA VAL A 669 30.00 -23.89 -42.96
C VAL A 669 29.04 -24.38 -44.04
N VAL A 670 28.54 -23.44 -44.84
CA VAL A 670 27.68 -23.77 -45.98
C VAL A 670 28.54 -24.05 -47.20
N PHE A 671 28.45 -25.27 -47.72
CA PHE A 671 29.01 -25.65 -49.01
C PHE A 671 27.90 -25.63 -50.07
N SER A 672 28.16 -24.98 -51.19
CA SER A 672 27.28 -24.97 -52.37
C SER A 672 28.13 -25.09 -53.63
N VAL A 673 27.68 -25.87 -54.62
CA VAL A 673 28.42 -26.07 -55.87
C VAL A 673 27.56 -25.79 -57.11
N SER A 674 28.19 -25.19 -58.12
CA SER A 674 27.65 -24.94 -59.46
C SER A 674 28.80 -24.94 -60.48
N PRO A 675 28.65 -25.57 -61.68
CA PRO A 675 27.53 -26.40 -62.15
C PRO A 675 27.49 -27.79 -61.46
N ALA A 676 26.60 -28.70 -61.87
CA ALA A 676 26.21 -29.92 -61.14
C ALA A 676 27.39 -30.79 -60.62
N ALA A 677 27.58 -30.79 -59.30
CA ALA A 677 28.41 -31.71 -58.54
C ALA A 677 27.74 -31.99 -57.17
N SER A 678 28.20 -32.98 -56.43
CA SER A 678 27.66 -33.34 -55.12
C SER A 678 28.76 -33.45 -54.07
N PHE A 679 28.40 -33.21 -52.80
CA PHE A 679 29.30 -33.35 -51.67
C PHE A 679 29.05 -34.69 -50.96
N SER A 680 30.10 -35.51 -50.81
CA SER A 680 30.01 -36.82 -50.14
C SER A 680 29.75 -36.66 -48.64
N ALA A 681 30.32 -35.63 -48.01
CA ALA A 681 30.02 -35.26 -46.61
C ALA A 681 28.54 -34.92 -46.38
N CYS A 682 27.78 -34.70 -47.46
CA CYS A 682 26.39 -34.26 -47.44
C CYS A 682 25.44 -35.27 -48.09
N GLY A 683 25.83 -36.55 -48.13
CA GLY A 683 24.99 -37.62 -48.67
C GLY A 683 24.64 -37.45 -50.15
N GLY A 684 25.48 -36.74 -50.93
CA GLY A 684 25.26 -36.50 -52.36
C GLY A 684 24.46 -35.24 -52.69
N ALA A 685 24.17 -34.37 -51.72
CA ALA A 685 23.52 -33.08 -51.97
C ALA A 685 24.46 -32.08 -52.66
N THR A 686 23.89 -31.16 -53.44
CA THR A 686 24.58 -30.04 -54.11
C THR A 686 24.77 -28.83 -53.18
N THR A 687 24.09 -28.81 -52.03
CA THR A 687 24.22 -27.78 -50.99
C THR A 687 23.94 -28.38 -49.63
N CYS A 688 24.73 -27.99 -48.64
CA CYS A 688 24.63 -28.47 -47.26
C CYS A 688 25.40 -27.58 -46.29
N THR A 689 25.04 -27.69 -45.01
CA THR A 689 25.78 -27.09 -43.89
C THR A 689 26.54 -28.20 -43.17
N LEU A 690 27.85 -28.02 -43.02
CA LEU A 690 28.71 -28.86 -42.19
C LEU A 690 29.20 -28.06 -40.99
N HIS A 691 29.51 -28.73 -39.89
CA HIS A 691 30.06 -28.09 -38.71
C HIS A 691 31.56 -28.34 -38.61
N THR A 692 32.31 -27.34 -38.14
CA THR A 692 33.75 -27.50 -37.91
C THR A 692 34.04 -28.45 -36.75
N ASP A 693 35.13 -29.22 -36.87
CA ASP A 693 35.66 -30.08 -35.81
C ASP A 693 36.38 -29.29 -34.69
N GLU A 694 36.97 -29.99 -33.72
CA GLU A 694 37.74 -29.38 -32.61
C GLU A 694 38.92 -28.51 -33.07
N SER A 695 39.42 -28.75 -34.29
CA SER A 695 40.49 -27.96 -34.91
C SER A 695 39.96 -26.80 -35.77
N GLY A 696 38.65 -26.54 -35.71
CA GLY A 696 37.98 -25.48 -36.45
C GLY A 696 37.87 -25.77 -37.95
N ARG A 697 37.92 -27.04 -38.38
CA ARG A 697 37.94 -27.41 -39.80
C ARG A 697 36.66 -28.08 -40.27
N ALA A 698 36.24 -27.74 -41.49
CA ALA A 698 35.17 -28.44 -42.20
C ALA A 698 35.66 -28.88 -43.59
N SER A 699 35.28 -30.10 -43.99
CA SER A 699 35.69 -30.74 -45.25
C SER A 699 34.47 -31.15 -46.06
N SER A 700 34.46 -30.88 -47.36
CA SER A 700 33.38 -31.26 -48.28
C SER A 700 33.33 -32.77 -48.58
N ARG A 701 34.28 -33.54 -48.02
CA ARG A 701 34.36 -35.00 -48.05
C ARG A 701 34.43 -35.55 -46.65
#